data_AF-A0A1B7UX78-F1
#
_entry.id   AF-A0A1B7UX78-F1
#
_cell.length_a   1.000
_cell.length_b   1.000
_cell.length_c   1.000
_cell.angle_alpha   90.00
_cell.angle_beta   90.00
_cell.angle_gamma   90.00
#
_symmetry.space_group_name_H-M   'P 1'
#
loop_
_entity.id
_entity.type
_entity.pdbx_description
1 polymer ?
#
loop_
_entity_poly.entity_id
_entity_poly.type
_entity_poly.pdbx_seq_one_letter_code
_entity_poly.pdbx_strand_id
1 'polypeptide(L)'
;MRNWGQAVITQVVKWLILLLPEDYQAYILDIQNQSDSAGYTNAEIQTEIFKAIIDSYKGLIQTIPGTLVDLWEKLNPNYCSNIYGIYGSQAIEQVETEFIKDHYKINLKAMRISGIALILFYIILGVLDIWCLPETKVTAWLIKLFVCSILFVTTYLAFCPRIFSKYNQQIISVSLTAAALGIISTMSLSRIDELGHHTYYGALTLIIFYIYLISGLRFFNALVVSLILLFGYAAINHISQSTTLDYQLQHLRYFNNNFFLITCLIVGASACNIFERTIRLNFLIRYTISNSFREFLHFFEYENPEKFFDNISRIGSSPQILEKFLLESFAYSRNNNVLPHPENIRFKKQSLLEPKNQLEAELNNTRVKNIRMSRKGYLLSLLLKSLTKVFYIINNLLNQIQDINLTFVKKDYCADYQRTLKKIEELFWFDYFQSSLISIRLASTYAFTFYGLFAIADIFCLPETKIISIPIRLVFCLITIIVFCTSFFEKVFQKFNQTIIIIVALMGGLGITFMIAFSKPTELEYTTYYAGLIHIMFYIFLFARLLFLNAVLVGFLIIFGYGIMAIYFQNLLSSFENTALFMSNILFLIVSCVVGSIACYLFEQNSRLDFLTRYTIAYKSQELLAYYEHTNPTPKQLLDMINGIRHSPSKLQEFIMELLDFQRSKDNQ
;
A
#
# COMPACT_ATOMS: atom_id res chain seq x y z
N MET A 1 -8.68 -27.02 32.13
CA MET A 1 -8.25 -25.64 31.82
C MET A 1 -6.83 -25.29 32.33
N ARG A 2 -6.34 -25.83 33.46
CA ARG A 2 -5.00 -25.51 34.01
C ARG A 2 -3.79 -26.03 33.20
N ASN A 3 -3.97 -27.09 32.39
CA ASN A 3 -2.90 -27.68 31.55
C ASN A 3 -2.74 -27.03 30.17
N TRP A 4 -3.66 -26.14 29.77
CA TRP A 4 -3.66 -25.52 28.43
C TRP A 4 -2.55 -24.48 28.29
N GLY A 5 -2.33 -23.66 29.33
CA GLY A 5 -1.25 -22.66 29.33
C GLY A 5 0.14 -23.29 29.29
N GLN A 6 0.36 -24.38 30.03
CA GLN A 6 1.64 -25.09 30.03
C GLN A 6 1.92 -25.78 28.69
N ALA A 7 0.93 -26.42 28.07
CA ALA A 7 1.11 -27.06 26.76
C ALA A 7 1.47 -26.04 25.65
N VAL A 8 0.81 -24.87 25.66
CA VAL A 8 1.11 -23.78 24.71
C VAL A 8 2.52 -23.22 24.96
N ILE A 9 2.89 -22.97 26.21
CA ILE A 9 4.24 -22.46 26.56
C ILE A 9 5.33 -23.46 26.15
N THR A 10 5.16 -24.74 26.47
CA THR A 10 6.11 -25.79 26.10
C THR A 10 6.28 -25.92 24.59
N GLN A 11 5.21 -25.70 23.82
CA GLN A 11 5.27 -25.79 22.36
C GLN A 11 5.87 -24.55 21.70
N VAL A 12 5.58 -23.35 22.22
CA VAL A 12 6.23 -22.10 21.81
C VAL A 12 7.73 -22.17 22.09
N VAL A 13 8.12 -22.70 23.26
CA VAL A 13 9.52 -22.96 23.63
C VAL A 13 10.20 -23.90 22.61
N LYS A 14 9.57 -25.01 22.22
CA LYS A 14 10.11 -25.91 21.19
C LYS A 14 10.29 -25.25 19.83
N TRP A 15 9.32 -24.45 19.39
CA TRP A 15 9.41 -23.70 18.13
C TRP A 15 10.53 -22.66 18.16
N LEU A 16 10.66 -21.93 19.27
CA LEU A 16 11.71 -20.94 19.44
C LEU A 16 13.11 -21.57 19.46
N ILE A 17 13.25 -22.79 20.00
CA ILE A 17 14.51 -23.56 19.97
C ILE A 17 14.82 -24.03 18.54
N LEU A 18 13.85 -24.57 17.80
CA LEU A 18 14.02 -25.06 16.42
C LEU A 18 14.52 -24.01 15.42
N LEU A 19 14.27 -22.74 15.71
CA LEU A 19 14.68 -21.59 14.89
C LEU A 19 16.10 -21.09 15.24
N LEU A 20 16.73 -21.61 16.31
CA LEU A 20 18.10 -21.28 16.68
C LEU A 20 19.12 -22.19 15.96
N PRO A 21 20.36 -21.73 15.70
CA PRO A 21 21.46 -22.57 15.20
C PRO A 21 21.75 -23.76 16.13
N GLU A 22 22.28 -24.85 15.58
CA GLU A 22 22.52 -26.11 16.31
C GLU A 22 23.31 -25.92 17.62
N ASP A 23 24.27 -25.00 17.65
CA ASP A 23 25.07 -24.69 18.84
C ASP A 23 24.23 -24.13 20.01
N TYR A 24 23.26 -23.27 19.70
CA TYR A 24 22.34 -22.71 20.70
C TYR A 24 21.25 -23.70 21.12
N GLN A 25 20.84 -24.60 20.22
CA GLN A 25 19.95 -25.70 20.57
C GLN A 25 20.62 -26.64 21.56
N ALA A 26 21.89 -26.98 21.34
CA ALA A 26 22.69 -27.81 22.24
C ALA A 26 22.86 -27.16 23.62
N TYR A 27 23.12 -25.84 23.66
CA TYR A 27 23.20 -25.07 24.91
C TYR A 27 21.89 -25.11 25.72
N ILE A 28 20.74 -24.94 25.05
CA ILE A 28 19.43 -24.98 25.72
C ILE A 28 19.08 -26.40 26.19
N LEU A 29 19.47 -27.44 25.44
CA LEU A 29 19.33 -28.83 25.86
C LEU A 29 20.18 -29.16 27.09
N ASP A 30 21.39 -28.60 27.19
CA ASP A 30 22.27 -28.77 28.36
C ASP A 30 21.66 -28.11 29.62
N ILE A 31 21.10 -26.91 29.49
CA ILE A 31 20.37 -26.24 30.58
C ILE A 31 19.16 -27.06 31.04
N GLN A 32 18.42 -27.66 30.10
CA GLN A 32 17.29 -28.51 30.41
C GLN A 32 17.74 -29.76 31.19
N ASN A 33 18.78 -30.44 30.73
CA ASN A 33 19.33 -31.63 31.40
C ASN A 33 19.90 -31.31 32.79
N GLN A 34 20.59 -30.18 32.95
CA GLN A 34 21.11 -29.71 34.24
C GLN A 34 19.97 -29.36 35.22
N SER A 35 18.92 -28.71 34.72
CA SER A 35 17.76 -28.35 35.55
C SER A 35 16.93 -29.57 35.96
N ASP A 36 16.80 -30.56 35.06
CA ASP A 36 16.18 -31.85 35.37
C ASP A 36 16.98 -32.62 36.44
N SER A 37 18.32 -32.57 36.38
CA SER A 37 19.20 -33.22 37.36
C SER A 37 19.22 -32.55 38.75
N ALA A 38 18.89 -31.26 38.81
CA ALA A 38 18.86 -30.46 40.03
C ALA A 38 17.50 -30.46 40.76
N GLY A 39 16.50 -31.18 40.22
CA GLY A 39 15.20 -31.38 40.86
C GLY A 39 14.25 -30.18 40.78
N TYR A 40 14.44 -29.28 39.81
CA TYR A 40 13.55 -28.14 39.59
C TYR A 40 12.14 -28.59 39.17
N THR A 41 11.14 -27.78 39.49
CA THR A 41 9.77 -28.02 39.01
C THR A 41 9.65 -27.71 37.52
N ASN A 42 8.71 -28.38 36.82
CA ASN A 42 8.46 -28.13 35.39
C ASN A 42 8.21 -26.65 35.04
N ALA A 43 7.69 -25.85 35.97
CA ALA A 43 7.48 -24.42 35.74
C ALA A 43 8.78 -23.60 35.82
N GLU A 44 9.69 -23.98 36.73
CA GLU A 44 11.00 -23.34 36.88
C GLU A 44 11.91 -23.68 35.70
N ILE A 45 11.91 -24.95 35.26
CA ILE A 45 12.62 -25.41 34.06
C ILE A 45 12.17 -24.62 32.82
N GLN A 46 10.85 -24.43 32.65
CA GLN A 46 10.32 -23.65 31.52
C GLN A 46 10.74 -22.17 31.60
N THR A 47 10.88 -21.62 32.80
CA THR A 47 11.28 -20.21 32.98
C THR A 47 12.76 -20.00 32.65
N GLU A 48 13.63 -20.92 33.08
CA GLU A 48 15.07 -20.91 32.74
C GLU A 48 15.31 -21.15 31.25
N ILE A 49 14.61 -22.12 30.65
CA ILE A 49 14.67 -22.35 29.20
C ILE A 49 14.20 -21.10 28.44
N PHE A 50 13.11 -20.46 28.87
CA PHE A 50 12.62 -19.25 28.20
C PHE A 50 13.60 -18.08 28.30
N LYS A 51 14.28 -17.94 29.44
CA LYS A 51 15.33 -16.94 29.64
C LYS A 51 16.55 -17.21 28.75
N ALA A 52 17.01 -18.47 28.69
CA ALA A 52 18.10 -18.89 27.82
C ALA A 52 17.77 -18.70 26.33
N ILE A 53 16.52 -18.95 25.92
CA ILE A 53 16.03 -18.64 24.57
C ILE A 53 16.12 -17.15 24.29
N ILE A 54 15.59 -16.29 25.18
CA ILE A 54 15.63 -14.83 25.01
C ILE A 54 17.06 -14.34 24.87
N ASP A 55 17.98 -14.84 25.71
CA ASP A 55 19.37 -14.42 25.69
C ASP A 55 20.12 -14.94 24.45
N SER A 56 19.77 -16.15 23.96
CA SER A 56 20.26 -16.67 22.68
C SER A 56 19.80 -15.83 21.49
N TYR A 57 18.53 -15.44 21.45
CA TYR A 57 18.00 -14.54 20.42
C TYR A 57 18.60 -13.14 20.52
N LYS A 58 18.85 -12.61 21.73
CA LYS A 58 19.57 -11.34 21.89
C LYS A 58 20.99 -11.43 21.35
N GLY A 59 21.71 -12.52 21.62
CA GLY A 59 23.04 -12.77 21.05
C GLY A 59 23.00 -12.83 19.52
N LEU A 60 21.97 -13.48 18.96
CA LEU A 60 21.74 -13.58 17.51
C LEU A 60 21.35 -12.25 16.87
N ILE A 61 20.62 -11.42 17.59
CA ILE A 61 20.28 -10.04 17.18
C ILE A 61 21.53 -9.15 17.25
N GLN A 62 22.41 -9.37 18.22
CA GLN A 62 23.67 -8.63 18.35
C GLN A 62 24.72 -9.04 17.31
N THR A 63 24.62 -10.24 16.72
CA THR A 63 25.44 -10.66 15.58
C THR A 63 24.90 -10.20 14.23
N ILE A 64 23.73 -9.55 14.19
CA ILE A 64 23.23 -8.88 12.99
C ILE A 64 24.25 -7.78 12.62
N PRO A 65 24.80 -7.79 11.39
CA PRO A 65 25.71 -6.75 10.93
C PRO A 65 25.15 -5.36 11.20
N GLY A 66 25.96 -4.43 11.72
CA GLY A 66 25.53 -3.05 11.97
C GLY A 66 24.89 -2.36 10.76
N THR A 67 25.23 -2.81 9.54
CA THR A 67 24.61 -2.37 8.29
C THR A 67 23.12 -2.70 8.16
N LEU A 68 22.64 -3.80 8.75
CA LEU A 68 21.23 -4.19 8.76
C LEU A 68 20.45 -3.48 9.87
N VAL A 69 21.09 -3.17 11.00
CA VAL A 69 20.52 -2.31 12.04
C VAL A 69 20.37 -0.89 11.52
N ASP A 70 21.37 -0.35 10.82
CA ASP A 70 21.29 0.92 10.11
C ASP A 70 20.20 0.92 9.02
N LEU A 71 20.03 -0.21 8.30
CA LEU A 71 18.96 -0.37 7.34
C LEU A 71 17.59 -0.38 8.03
N TRP A 72 17.46 -1.06 9.17
CA TRP A 72 16.24 -1.12 9.98
C TRP A 72 15.89 0.25 10.58
N GLU A 73 16.86 1.02 11.06
CA GLU A 73 16.66 2.40 11.50
C GLU A 73 16.27 3.33 10.34
N LYS A 74 16.86 3.15 9.15
CA LYS A 74 16.44 3.86 7.92
C LYS A 74 15.06 3.43 7.41
N LEU A 75 14.61 2.24 7.78
CA LEU A 75 13.27 1.72 7.56
C LEU A 75 12.32 2.07 8.70
N ASN A 76 12.73 2.78 9.75
CA ASN A 76 11.78 3.23 10.76
C ASN A 76 10.91 4.35 10.15
N PRO A 77 9.57 4.20 10.07
CA PRO A 77 8.69 5.25 9.56
C PRO A 77 8.74 6.53 10.41
N ASN A 78 9.17 6.39 11.68
CA ASN A 78 9.43 7.50 12.59
C ASN A 78 10.87 8.03 12.49
N TYR A 79 11.69 7.68 11.49
CA TYR A 79 13.02 8.29 11.33
C TYR A 79 12.94 9.84 11.30
N CYS A 80 11.83 10.38 10.81
CA CYS A 80 11.56 11.82 10.90
C CYS A 80 11.53 12.33 12.37
N SER A 81 11.11 11.55 13.38
CA SER A 81 11.21 11.94 14.80
C SER A 81 12.63 12.16 15.28
N ASN A 82 13.62 11.45 14.73
CA ASN A 82 15.03 11.71 15.02
C ASN A 82 15.55 12.98 14.32
N ILE A 83 15.01 13.32 13.13
CA ILE A 83 15.22 14.63 12.50
C ILE A 83 14.57 15.74 13.35
N TYR A 84 13.44 15.45 13.99
CA TYR A 84 12.68 16.40 14.81
C TYR A 84 13.16 16.58 16.25
N GLY A 85 14.15 15.81 16.74
CA GLY A 85 14.69 15.98 18.10
C GLY A 85 15.27 17.38 18.39
N ILE A 86 15.37 18.22 17.36
CA ILE A 86 15.84 19.61 17.38
C ILE A 86 14.69 20.60 17.69
N TYR A 87 13.42 20.18 17.57
CA TYR A 87 12.23 21.01 17.78
C TYR A 87 11.49 20.63 19.05
N GLY A 88 10.91 21.62 19.75
CA GLY A 88 10.02 21.37 20.88
C GLY A 88 8.85 20.46 20.48
N SER A 89 8.45 19.55 21.37
CA SER A 89 7.44 18.51 21.12
C SER A 89 6.13 19.03 20.48
N GLN A 90 5.73 20.26 20.81
CA GLN A 90 4.53 20.91 20.28
C GLN A 90 4.59 21.20 18.76
N ALA A 91 5.75 21.56 18.21
CA ALA A 91 5.86 21.86 16.78
C ALA A 91 5.73 20.58 15.93
N ILE A 92 6.30 19.48 16.44
CA ILE A 92 6.21 18.15 15.82
C ILE A 92 4.76 17.67 15.78
N GLU A 93 4.04 17.85 16.90
CA GLU A 93 2.63 17.47 17.01
C GLU A 93 1.74 18.25 16.04
N GLN A 94 2.01 19.55 15.83
CA GLN A 94 1.30 20.36 14.86
C GLN A 94 1.54 19.88 13.42
N VAL A 95 2.79 19.62 13.04
CA VAL A 95 3.15 19.12 11.70
C VAL A 95 2.51 17.76 11.44
N GLU A 96 2.55 16.83 12.41
CA GLU A 96 1.92 15.52 12.29
C GLU A 96 0.38 15.65 12.16
N THR A 97 -0.23 16.58 12.89
CA THR A 97 -1.67 16.83 12.79
C THR A 97 -2.07 17.33 11.40
N GLU A 98 -1.28 18.22 10.79
CA GLU A 98 -1.51 18.67 9.42
C GLU A 98 -1.23 17.56 8.39
N PHE A 99 -0.20 16.75 8.61
CA PHE A 99 0.07 15.56 7.79
C PHE A 99 -1.13 14.61 7.77
N ILE A 100 -1.71 14.30 8.94
CA ILE A 100 -2.86 13.39 9.05
C ILE A 100 -4.05 13.92 8.24
N LYS A 101 -4.29 15.25 8.27
CA LYS A 101 -5.36 15.88 7.49
C LYS A 101 -5.07 15.83 5.98
N ASP A 102 -3.83 16.06 5.56
CA ASP A 102 -3.43 16.00 4.15
C ASP A 102 -3.53 14.58 3.61
N HIS A 103 -2.98 13.61 4.36
CA HIS A 103 -3.06 12.18 4.04
C HIS A 103 -4.52 11.72 3.90
N TYR A 104 -5.40 12.13 4.81
CA TYR A 104 -6.83 11.85 4.70
C TYR A 104 -7.41 12.39 3.38
N LYS A 105 -7.15 13.66 3.04
CA LYS A 105 -7.71 14.30 1.84
C LYS A 105 -7.24 13.63 0.56
N ILE A 106 -5.94 13.34 0.45
CA ILE A 106 -5.34 12.71 -0.73
C ILE A 106 -5.90 11.28 -0.90
N ASN A 107 -5.92 10.49 0.17
CA ASN A 107 -6.30 9.08 0.09
C ASN A 107 -7.80 8.81 0.22
N LEU A 108 -8.63 9.83 0.48
CA LEU A 108 -10.08 9.64 0.70
C LEU A 108 -10.77 8.90 -0.44
N LYS A 109 -10.45 9.23 -1.70
CA LYS A 109 -11.02 8.56 -2.88
C LYS A 109 -10.60 7.09 -2.91
N ALA A 110 -9.30 6.83 -2.74
CA ALA A 110 -8.74 5.47 -2.71
C ALA A 110 -9.37 4.63 -1.59
N MET A 111 -9.48 5.15 -0.37
CA MET A 111 -10.09 4.47 0.78
C MET A 111 -11.57 4.11 0.54
N ARG A 112 -12.32 4.95 -0.17
CA ARG A 112 -13.73 4.70 -0.51
C ARG A 112 -13.90 3.65 -1.61
N ILE A 113 -13.10 3.76 -2.67
CA ILE A 113 -13.04 2.76 -3.74
C ILE A 113 -12.65 1.40 -3.13
N SER A 114 -11.72 1.43 -2.17
CA SER A 114 -11.30 0.27 -1.40
C SER A 114 -12.43 -0.33 -0.54
N GLY A 115 -13.26 0.46 0.14
CA GLY A 115 -14.42 -0.11 0.84
C GLY A 115 -15.37 -0.89 -0.11
N ILE A 116 -15.64 -0.31 -1.28
CA ILE A 116 -16.54 -0.90 -2.28
C ILE A 116 -15.94 -2.15 -2.93
N ALA A 117 -14.67 -2.10 -3.33
CA ALA A 117 -13.99 -3.23 -3.96
C ALA A 117 -13.87 -4.43 -3.01
N LEU A 118 -13.72 -4.19 -1.70
CA LEU A 118 -13.69 -5.26 -0.69
C LEU A 118 -15.05 -5.98 -0.55
N ILE A 119 -16.16 -5.22 -0.60
CA ILE A 119 -17.52 -5.80 -0.61
C ILE A 119 -17.73 -6.66 -1.87
N LEU A 120 -17.36 -6.13 -3.04
CA LEU A 120 -17.49 -6.86 -4.30
C LEU A 120 -16.66 -8.15 -4.29
N PHE A 121 -15.42 -8.08 -3.79
CA PHE A 121 -14.56 -9.25 -3.63
C PHE A 121 -15.25 -10.33 -2.77
N TYR A 122 -15.84 -9.95 -1.64
CA TYR A 122 -16.54 -10.89 -0.77
C TYR A 122 -17.79 -11.51 -1.41
N ILE A 123 -18.54 -10.75 -2.20
CA ILE A 123 -19.67 -11.27 -2.98
C ILE A 123 -19.19 -12.30 -4.01
N ILE A 124 -18.10 -12.01 -4.71
CA ILE A 124 -17.50 -12.92 -5.68
C ILE A 124 -17.02 -14.21 -4.98
N LEU A 125 -16.42 -14.12 -3.80
CA LEU A 125 -16.09 -15.30 -3.00
C LEU A 125 -17.35 -16.10 -2.64
N GLY A 126 -18.48 -15.45 -2.36
CA GLY A 126 -19.75 -16.14 -2.10
C GLY A 126 -20.24 -16.94 -3.30
N VAL A 127 -20.06 -16.40 -4.52
CA VAL A 127 -20.35 -17.12 -5.76
C VAL A 127 -19.41 -18.32 -5.93
N LEU A 128 -18.13 -18.17 -5.57
CA LEU A 128 -17.14 -19.25 -5.64
C LEU A 128 -17.48 -20.44 -4.71
N ASP A 129 -18.15 -20.21 -3.59
CA ASP A 129 -18.56 -21.28 -2.65
C ASP A 129 -19.44 -22.35 -3.32
N ILE A 130 -20.16 -22.01 -4.39
CA ILE A 130 -21.01 -22.96 -5.12
C ILE A 130 -20.19 -24.15 -5.63
N TRP A 131 -18.94 -23.90 -6.02
CA TRP A 131 -18.02 -24.92 -6.51
C TRP A 131 -17.04 -25.39 -5.43
N CYS A 132 -16.52 -24.48 -4.60
CA CYS A 132 -15.48 -24.82 -3.64
C CYS A 132 -15.98 -25.41 -2.32
N LEU A 133 -17.22 -25.12 -1.92
CA LEU A 133 -17.83 -25.51 -0.65
C LEU A 133 -19.27 -26.04 -0.86
N PRO A 134 -19.49 -27.06 -1.71
CA PRO A 134 -20.83 -27.45 -2.13
C PRO A 134 -21.73 -27.90 -0.97
N GLU A 135 -21.16 -28.47 0.08
CA GLU A 135 -21.88 -29.01 1.24
C GLU A 135 -21.99 -27.97 2.37
N THR A 136 -20.93 -27.18 2.60
CA THR A 136 -20.91 -26.14 3.64
C THR A 136 -21.25 -24.73 3.14
N LYS A 137 -21.70 -24.57 1.88
CA LYS A 137 -22.06 -23.26 1.31
C LYS A 137 -23.03 -22.45 2.17
N VAL A 138 -23.98 -23.10 2.86
CA VAL A 138 -24.98 -22.39 3.66
C VAL A 138 -24.31 -21.72 4.87
N THR A 139 -23.41 -22.43 5.56
CA THR A 139 -22.67 -21.86 6.70
C THR A 139 -21.68 -20.80 6.21
N ALA A 140 -20.99 -21.05 5.09
CA ALA A 140 -20.11 -20.08 4.45
C ALA A 140 -20.84 -18.78 4.08
N TRP A 141 -22.03 -18.89 3.47
CA TRP A 141 -22.86 -17.74 3.09
C TRP A 141 -23.39 -16.97 4.29
N LEU A 142 -23.74 -17.66 5.39
CA LEU A 142 -24.13 -16.99 6.64
C LEU A 142 -22.97 -16.16 7.21
N ILE A 143 -21.75 -16.72 7.22
CA ILE A 143 -20.54 -16.00 7.65
C ILE A 143 -20.29 -14.79 6.73
N LYS A 144 -20.35 -14.99 5.41
CA LYS A 144 -20.14 -13.90 4.43
C LYS A 144 -21.21 -12.84 4.51
N LEU A 145 -22.47 -13.18 4.76
CA LEU A 145 -23.54 -12.20 4.95
C LEU A 145 -23.30 -11.35 6.21
N PHE A 146 -22.86 -11.97 7.31
CA PHE A 146 -22.45 -11.26 8.51
C PHE A 146 -21.28 -10.31 8.23
N VAL A 147 -20.21 -10.79 7.59
CA VAL A 147 -19.04 -9.96 7.25
C VAL A 147 -19.42 -8.84 6.29
N CYS A 148 -20.19 -9.11 5.23
CA CYS A 148 -20.69 -8.11 4.30
C CYS A 148 -21.52 -7.02 5.00
N SER A 149 -22.26 -7.35 6.05
CA SER A 149 -22.98 -6.35 6.84
C SER A 149 -22.01 -5.38 7.55
N ILE A 150 -20.91 -5.90 8.11
CA ILE A 150 -19.85 -5.09 8.71
C ILE A 150 -19.18 -4.24 7.63
N LEU A 151 -18.80 -4.85 6.50
CA LEU A 151 -18.17 -4.14 5.39
C LEU A 151 -19.05 -3.03 4.81
N PHE A 152 -20.36 -3.26 4.73
CA PHE A 152 -21.31 -2.25 4.28
C PHE A 152 -21.37 -1.07 5.27
N VAL A 153 -21.43 -1.36 6.58
CA VAL A 153 -21.41 -0.31 7.62
C VAL A 153 -20.11 0.48 7.59
N THR A 154 -18.94 -0.18 7.54
CA THR A 154 -17.64 0.52 7.51
C THR A 154 -17.47 1.33 6.22
N THR A 155 -17.93 0.82 5.09
CA THR A 155 -17.90 1.55 3.81
C THR A 155 -18.86 2.73 3.82
N TYR A 156 -20.07 2.57 4.38
CA TYR A 156 -21.00 3.68 4.58
C TYR A 156 -20.41 4.77 5.47
N LEU A 157 -19.73 4.39 6.56
CA LEU A 157 -19.02 5.34 7.42
C LEU A 157 -17.90 6.07 6.66
N ALA A 158 -17.25 5.47 5.66
CA ALA A 158 -16.26 6.14 4.81
C ALA A 158 -16.84 7.31 3.97
N PHE A 159 -18.15 7.31 3.74
CA PHE A 159 -18.86 8.42 3.10
C PHE A 159 -19.38 9.47 4.08
N CYS A 160 -19.26 9.25 5.39
CA CYS A 160 -19.68 10.17 6.44
C CYS A 160 -18.48 11.04 6.91
N PRO A 161 -18.31 12.29 6.43
CA PRO A 161 -17.07 13.05 6.63
C PRO A 161 -16.74 13.30 8.10
N ARG A 162 -17.76 13.57 8.92
CA ARG A 162 -17.60 13.90 10.35
C ARG A 162 -16.96 12.78 11.17
N ILE A 163 -17.34 11.54 10.90
CA ILE A 163 -16.85 10.36 11.63
C ILE A 163 -15.54 9.91 10.99
N PHE A 164 -15.52 9.82 9.65
CA PHE A 164 -14.39 9.26 8.93
C PHE A 164 -13.14 10.11 9.02
N SER A 165 -13.23 11.44 9.10
CA SER A 165 -12.05 12.30 9.23
C SER A 165 -11.26 12.05 10.52
N LYS A 166 -11.92 11.51 11.57
CA LYS A 166 -11.31 11.23 12.87
C LYS A 166 -10.92 9.75 13.04
N TYR A 167 -11.72 8.85 12.49
CA TYR A 167 -11.60 7.41 12.74
C TYR A 167 -11.30 6.57 11.47
N ASN A 168 -10.80 7.18 10.38
CA ASN A 168 -10.56 6.48 9.11
C ASN A 168 -9.75 5.18 9.27
N GLN A 169 -8.61 5.26 9.96
CA GLN A 169 -7.70 4.13 10.12
C GLN A 169 -8.36 2.99 10.89
N GLN A 170 -9.07 3.28 11.98
CA GLN A 170 -9.76 2.25 12.77
C GLN A 170 -10.91 1.61 11.99
N ILE A 171 -11.70 2.40 11.26
CA ILE A 171 -12.83 1.90 10.46
C ILE A 171 -12.33 0.95 9.37
N ILE A 172 -11.24 1.31 8.68
CA ILE A 172 -10.65 0.46 7.65
C ILE A 172 -10.03 -0.79 8.27
N SER A 173 -9.31 -0.67 9.39
CA SER A 173 -8.78 -1.84 10.12
C SER A 173 -9.87 -2.82 10.52
N VAL A 174 -10.99 -2.35 11.09
CA VAL A 174 -12.12 -3.22 11.45
C VAL A 174 -12.67 -3.94 10.22
N SER A 175 -12.81 -3.24 9.08
CA SER A 175 -13.30 -3.85 7.84
C SER A 175 -12.39 -4.98 7.35
N LEU A 176 -11.06 -4.77 7.37
CA LEU A 176 -10.08 -5.73 6.88
C LEU A 176 -9.87 -6.89 7.84
N THR A 177 -9.92 -6.65 9.15
CA THR A 177 -9.89 -7.71 10.15
C THR A 177 -11.15 -8.58 10.07
N ALA A 178 -12.34 -7.97 9.89
CA ALA A 178 -13.57 -8.73 9.68
C ALA A 178 -13.51 -9.57 8.40
N ALA A 179 -12.96 -9.01 7.31
CA ALA A 179 -12.73 -9.72 6.05
C ALA A 179 -11.72 -10.88 6.21
N ALA A 180 -10.64 -10.70 6.97
CA ALA A 180 -9.67 -11.75 7.24
C ALA A 180 -10.31 -12.89 8.07
N LEU A 181 -10.89 -12.53 9.23
CA LEU A 181 -11.49 -13.51 10.15
C LEU A 181 -12.67 -14.25 9.52
N GLY A 182 -13.45 -13.62 8.65
CA GLY A 182 -14.52 -14.25 7.90
C GLY A 182 -14.04 -15.36 6.96
N ILE A 183 -12.94 -15.12 6.23
CA ILE A 183 -12.33 -16.14 5.37
C ILE A 183 -11.77 -17.27 6.22
N ILE A 184 -11.03 -16.95 7.30
CA ILE A 184 -10.46 -17.98 8.18
C ILE A 184 -11.57 -18.82 8.82
N SER A 185 -12.68 -18.21 9.25
CA SER A 185 -13.83 -18.92 9.82
C SER A 185 -14.53 -19.82 8.79
N THR A 186 -14.60 -19.38 7.53
CA THR A 186 -15.15 -20.18 6.44
C THR A 186 -14.29 -21.41 6.18
N MET A 187 -12.96 -21.25 6.17
CA MET A 187 -12.00 -22.36 6.03
C MET A 187 -12.07 -23.34 7.21
N SER A 188 -12.21 -22.84 8.45
CA SER A 188 -12.19 -23.70 9.63
C SER A 188 -13.46 -24.54 9.79
N LEU A 189 -14.58 -24.04 9.27
CA LEU A 189 -15.89 -24.68 9.38
C LEU A 189 -16.27 -25.48 8.13
N SER A 190 -15.50 -25.37 7.04
CA SER A 190 -15.66 -26.22 5.87
C SER A 190 -15.18 -27.64 6.15
N ARG A 191 -15.71 -28.61 5.42
CA ARG A 191 -15.25 -30.00 5.55
C ARG A 191 -13.87 -30.17 4.92
N ILE A 192 -13.11 -31.15 5.38
CA ILE A 192 -11.71 -31.35 4.99
C ILE A 192 -11.57 -31.83 3.53
N ASP A 193 -12.58 -32.53 3.03
CA ASP A 193 -12.70 -32.99 1.64
C ASP A 193 -13.12 -31.86 0.68
N GLU A 194 -13.70 -30.78 1.18
CA GLU A 194 -14.06 -29.63 0.35
C GLU A 194 -12.83 -28.81 -0.05
N LEU A 195 -12.79 -28.43 -1.33
CA LEU A 195 -11.69 -27.68 -1.91
C LEU A 195 -11.42 -26.34 -1.19
N GLY A 196 -12.47 -25.66 -0.74
CA GLY A 196 -12.38 -24.37 -0.06
C GLY A 196 -11.59 -24.42 1.24
N HIS A 197 -11.56 -25.56 1.93
CA HIS A 197 -10.78 -25.75 3.16
C HIS A 197 -9.29 -25.50 2.93
N HIS A 198 -8.76 -25.97 1.79
CA HIS A 198 -7.33 -25.90 1.48
C HIS A 198 -6.96 -24.71 0.60
N THR A 199 -7.88 -24.23 -0.25
CA THR A 199 -7.58 -23.21 -1.26
C THR A 199 -7.81 -21.78 -0.79
N TYR A 200 -8.67 -21.53 0.19
CA TYR A 200 -9.03 -20.15 0.58
C TYR A 200 -7.91 -19.38 1.31
N TYR A 201 -6.77 -20.02 1.58
CA TYR A 201 -5.55 -19.29 1.95
C TYR A 201 -5.10 -18.32 0.83
N GLY A 202 -5.43 -18.60 -0.43
CA GLY A 202 -5.21 -17.66 -1.54
C GLY A 202 -6.03 -16.38 -1.35
N ALA A 203 -7.27 -16.49 -0.86
CA ALA A 203 -8.08 -15.34 -0.50
C ALA A 203 -7.45 -14.54 0.67
N LEU A 204 -6.82 -15.20 1.65
CA LEU A 204 -6.04 -14.52 2.69
C LEU A 204 -4.83 -13.77 2.13
N THR A 205 -4.12 -14.37 1.17
CA THR A 205 -3.03 -13.72 0.44
C THR A 205 -3.53 -12.47 -0.28
N LEU A 206 -4.72 -12.53 -0.90
CA LEU A 206 -5.35 -11.35 -1.51
C LEU A 206 -5.75 -10.29 -0.48
N ILE A 207 -6.18 -10.67 0.72
CA ILE A 207 -6.44 -9.68 1.80
C ILE A 207 -5.14 -9.00 2.23
N ILE A 208 -4.02 -9.72 2.36
CA ILE A 208 -2.70 -9.09 2.62
C ILE A 208 -2.35 -8.12 1.50
N PHE A 209 -2.52 -8.55 0.26
CA PHE A 209 -2.30 -7.70 -0.91
C PHE A 209 -3.16 -6.42 -0.85
N TYR A 210 -4.41 -6.57 -0.44
CA TYR A 210 -5.38 -5.50 -0.26
C TYR A 210 -4.99 -4.50 0.84
N ILE A 211 -4.55 -5.03 2.00
CA ILE A 211 -4.10 -4.25 3.15
C ILE A 211 -2.98 -3.30 2.74
N TYR A 212 -2.02 -3.75 1.93
CA TYR A 212 -0.84 -2.95 1.62
C TYR A 212 -0.93 -2.11 0.34
N LEU A 213 -1.83 -2.44 -0.61
CA LEU A 213 -1.96 -1.65 -1.84
C LEU A 213 -2.96 -0.50 -1.74
N ILE A 214 -4.23 -0.81 -1.45
CA ILE A 214 -5.36 0.08 -1.74
C ILE A 214 -6.11 0.54 -0.49
N SER A 215 -5.87 -0.10 0.66
CA SER A 215 -6.57 0.23 1.91
C SER A 215 -6.36 1.68 2.36
N GLY A 216 -5.23 2.30 2.05
CA GLY A 216 -4.83 3.60 2.60
C GLY A 216 -4.50 3.54 4.10
N LEU A 217 -4.30 2.35 4.67
CA LEU A 217 -3.80 2.22 6.03
C LEU A 217 -2.35 2.72 6.12
N ARG A 218 -2.04 3.37 7.23
CA ARG A 218 -0.66 3.65 7.62
C ARG A 218 0.03 2.36 8.02
N PHE A 219 1.35 2.31 7.82
CA PHE A 219 2.22 1.16 8.04
C PHE A 219 1.92 0.42 9.34
N PHE A 220 1.87 1.14 10.47
CA PHE A 220 1.62 0.50 11.76
C PHE A 220 0.25 -0.20 11.82
N ASN A 221 -0.81 0.46 11.34
CA ASN A 221 -2.15 -0.14 11.34
C ASN A 221 -2.25 -1.31 10.35
N ALA A 222 -1.63 -1.18 9.18
CA ALA A 222 -1.55 -2.24 8.18
C ALA A 222 -0.83 -3.48 8.75
N LEU A 223 0.29 -3.28 9.45
CA LEU A 223 1.07 -4.32 10.11
C LEU A 223 0.30 -4.99 11.24
N VAL A 224 -0.42 -4.23 12.07
CA VAL A 224 -1.27 -4.82 13.12
C VAL A 224 -2.37 -5.69 12.51
N VAL A 225 -3.06 -5.21 11.46
CA VAL A 225 -4.13 -5.97 10.80
C VAL A 225 -3.58 -7.24 10.13
N SER A 226 -2.42 -7.17 9.48
CA SER A 226 -1.81 -8.34 8.83
C SER A 226 -1.28 -9.36 9.84
N LEU A 227 -0.75 -8.92 10.99
CA LEU A 227 -0.38 -9.82 12.09
C LEU A 227 -1.60 -10.51 12.70
N ILE A 228 -2.72 -9.80 12.89
CA ILE A 228 -3.97 -10.42 13.35
C ILE A 228 -4.43 -11.51 12.37
N LEU A 229 -4.34 -11.26 11.06
CA LEU A 229 -4.65 -12.26 10.03
C LEU A 229 -3.72 -13.47 10.16
N LEU A 230 -2.40 -13.26 10.24
CA LEU A 230 -1.42 -14.33 10.32
C LEU A 230 -1.59 -15.19 11.59
N PHE A 231 -1.68 -14.55 12.76
CA PHE A 231 -1.89 -15.26 14.02
C PHE A 231 -3.27 -15.91 14.10
N GLY A 232 -4.31 -15.27 13.55
CA GLY A 232 -5.64 -15.87 13.44
C GLY A 232 -5.64 -17.14 12.60
N TYR A 233 -4.96 -17.13 11.45
CA TYR A 233 -4.79 -18.31 10.59
C TYR A 233 -3.98 -19.40 11.31
N ALA A 234 -2.87 -19.05 11.95
CA ALA A 234 -2.04 -20.00 12.69
C ALA A 234 -2.79 -20.67 13.85
N ALA A 235 -3.51 -19.87 14.66
CA ALA A 235 -4.27 -20.37 15.81
C ALA A 235 -5.39 -21.34 15.40
N ILE A 236 -6.13 -21.00 14.35
CA ILE A 236 -7.24 -21.83 13.86
C ILE A 236 -6.75 -23.15 13.26
N ASN A 237 -5.65 -23.12 12.51
CA ASN A 237 -5.05 -24.35 12.00
C ASN A 237 -4.54 -25.25 13.12
N HIS A 238 -3.91 -24.69 14.15
CA HIS A 238 -3.47 -25.47 15.31
C HIS A 238 -4.63 -26.17 16.02
N ILE A 239 -5.77 -25.48 16.20
CA ILE A 239 -6.97 -26.07 16.79
C ILE A 239 -7.49 -27.22 15.91
N SER A 240 -7.57 -26.99 14.59
CA SER A 240 -8.14 -27.94 13.63
C SER A 240 -7.24 -29.17 13.41
N GLN A 241 -5.92 -29.02 13.54
CA GLN A 241 -4.94 -30.08 13.34
C GLN A 241 -5.04 -31.24 14.35
N SER A 242 -5.72 -31.03 15.49
CA SER A 242 -5.90 -32.07 16.51
C SER A 242 -6.89 -33.20 16.14
N THR A 243 -7.51 -33.14 14.95
CA THR A 243 -8.67 -34.00 14.61
C THR A 243 -8.51 -34.92 13.39
N THR A 244 -7.35 -34.94 12.72
CA THR A 244 -7.19 -35.55 11.38
C THR A 244 -6.20 -36.73 11.33
N LEU A 245 -6.48 -37.72 10.46
CA LEU A 245 -5.72 -38.98 10.34
C LEU A 245 -4.44 -38.87 9.48
N ASP A 246 -4.33 -37.85 8.61
CA ASP A 246 -3.21 -37.71 7.65
C ASP A 246 -2.27 -36.55 8.05
N TYR A 247 -1.48 -36.81 9.10
CA TYR A 247 -0.68 -35.81 9.80
C TYR A 247 0.39 -35.14 8.91
N GLN A 248 1.08 -35.92 8.06
CA GLN A 248 2.22 -35.42 7.29
C GLN A 248 1.83 -34.44 6.17
N LEU A 249 0.81 -34.77 5.37
CA LEU A 249 0.37 -33.91 4.27
C LEU A 249 -0.19 -32.57 4.78
N GLN A 250 -0.89 -32.59 5.90
CA GLN A 250 -1.45 -31.37 6.50
C GLN A 250 -0.35 -30.46 7.08
N HIS A 251 0.69 -31.03 7.70
CA HIS A 251 1.85 -30.25 8.12
C HIS A 251 2.56 -29.57 6.95
N LEU A 252 2.72 -30.28 5.84
CA LEU A 252 3.33 -29.71 4.63
C LEU A 252 2.47 -28.59 4.03
N ARG A 253 1.14 -28.76 3.98
CA ARG A 253 0.19 -27.70 3.60
C ARG A 253 0.31 -26.47 4.48
N TYR A 254 0.34 -26.67 5.80
CA TYR A 254 0.48 -25.59 6.76
C TYR A 254 1.81 -24.85 6.58
N PHE A 255 2.91 -25.58 6.43
CA PHE A 255 4.22 -25.02 6.14
C PHE A 255 4.18 -24.15 4.87
N ASN A 256 3.68 -24.71 3.76
CA ASN A 256 3.57 -24.00 2.49
C ASN A 256 2.73 -22.72 2.60
N ASN A 257 1.55 -22.79 3.22
CA ASN A 257 0.65 -21.65 3.31
C ASN A 257 1.24 -20.54 4.21
N ASN A 258 1.88 -20.90 5.33
CA ASN A 258 2.56 -19.89 6.15
C ASN A 258 3.74 -19.27 5.42
N PHE A 259 4.49 -20.05 4.65
CA PHE A 259 5.58 -19.53 3.85
C PHE A 259 5.09 -18.44 2.90
N PHE A 260 4.02 -18.70 2.13
CA PHE A 260 3.38 -17.68 1.29
C PHE A 260 2.86 -16.48 2.08
N LEU A 261 2.14 -16.68 3.19
CA LEU A 261 1.56 -15.57 3.95
C LEU A 261 2.65 -14.68 4.60
N ILE A 262 3.70 -15.28 5.15
CA ILE A 262 4.82 -14.57 5.79
C ILE A 262 5.59 -13.79 4.73
N THR A 263 5.91 -14.39 3.59
CA THR A 263 6.59 -13.69 2.50
C THR A 263 5.75 -12.52 1.99
N CYS A 264 4.44 -12.72 1.77
CA CYS A 264 3.53 -11.65 1.36
C CYS A 264 3.50 -10.50 2.38
N LEU A 265 3.50 -10.82 3.68
CA LEU A 265 3.53 -9.84 4.75
C LEU A 265 4.83 -9.04 4.76
N ILE A 266 6.00 -9.70 4.67
CA ILE A 266 7.30 -9.01 4.69
C ILE A 266 7.42 -8.07 3.48
N VAL A 267 7.07 -8.57 2.29
CA VAL A 267 7.08 -7.80 1.04
C VAL A 267 6.13 -6.60 1.14
N GLY A 268 4.89 -6.83 1.56
CA GLY A 268 3.87 -5.78 1.69
C GLY A 268 4.18 -4.75 2.76
N ALA A 269 4.65 -5.16 3.93
CA ALA A 269 5.05 -4.28 5.03
C ALA A 269 6.22 -3.38 4.60
N SER A 270 7.21 -3.96 3.92
CA SER A 270 8.37 -3.21 3.42
C SER A 270 7.94 -2.13 2.41
N ALA A 271 7.09 -2.47 1.44
CA ALA A 271 6.57 -1.48 0.49
C ALA A 271 5.75 -0.40 1.17
N CYS A 272 4.82 -0.78 2.05
CA CYS A 272 3.95 0.17 2.74
C CYS A 272 4.76 1.19 3.54
N ASN A 273 5.85 0.74 4.17
CA ASN A 273 6.77 1.61 4.88
C ASN A 273 7.51 2.58 3.94
N ILE A 274 8.04 2.08 2.82
CA ILE A 274 8.69 2.93 1.80
C ILE A 274 7.72 3.98 1.27
N PHE A 275 6.49 3.59 0.94
CA PHE A 275 5.46 4.50 0.45
C PHE A 275 5.05 5.53 1.49
N GLU A 276 4.85 5.13 2.74
CA GLU A 276 4.53 6.09 3.80
C GLU A 276 5.66 7.10 4.00
N ARG A 277 6.93 6.66 3.97
CA ARG A 277 8.08 7.56 4.04
C ARG A 277 8.08 8.55 2.89
N THR A 278 7.86 8.12 1.65
CA THR A 278 7.78 9.02 0.49
C THR A 278 6.63 10.02 0.62
N ILE A 279 5.45 9.58 1.07
CA ILE A 279 4.28 10.47 1.26
C ILE A 279 4.57 11.51 2.36
N ARG A 280 5.19 11.10 3.47
CA ARG A 280 5.61 12.00 4.56
C ARG A 280 6.64 13.01 4.08
N LEU A 281 7.67 12.57 3.35
CA LEU A 281 8.68 13.45 2.79
C LEU A 281 8.05 14.47 1.83
N ASN A 282 7.20 14.04 0.89
CA ASN A 282 6.53 14.94 -0.04
C ASN A 282 5.61 15.94 0.68
N PHE A 283 4.91 15.51 1.73
CA PHE A 283 4.14 16.42 2.58
C PHE A 283 5.04 17.48 3.22
N LEU A 284 6.17 17.07 3.82
CA LEU A 284 7.11 18.00 4.45
C LEU A 284 7.66 19.00 3.45
N ILE A 285 7.99 18.57 2.24
CA ILE A 285 8.46 19.46 1.18
C ILE A 285 7.40 20.52 0.87
N ARG A 286 6.15 20.11 0.65
CA ARG A 286 5.03 21.04 0.39
C ARG A 286 4.78 21.97 1.58
N TYR A 287 4.85 21.43 2.80
CA TYR A 287 4.64 22.17 4.03
C TYR A 287 5.74 23.22 4.26
N THR A 288 7.01 22.83 4.12
CA THR A 288 8.17 23.73 4.24
C THR A 288 8.11 24.80 3.18
N ILE A 289 7.88 24.47 1.90
CA ILE A 289 7.73 25.48 0.84
C ILE A 289 6.61 26.45 1.21
N SER A 290 5.44 25.96 1.64
CA SER A 290 4.32 26.82 2.03
C SER A 290 4.64 27.70 3.24
N ASN A 291 5.40 27.21 4.21
CA ASN A 291 5.76 27.97 5.42
C ASN A 291 6.89 28.95 5.15
N SER A 292 7.95 28.56 4.44
CA SER A 292 9.00 29.48 3.98
C SER A 292 8.42 30.60 3.14
N PHE A 293 7.40 30.31 2.32
CA PHE A 293 6.66 31.34 1.61
C PHE A 293 5.94 32.31 2.58
N ARG A 294 5.30 31.77 3.62
CA ARG A 294 4.56 32.52 4.63
C ARG A 294 5.46 33.39 5.51
N GLU A 295 6.63 32.88 5.89
CA GLU A 295 7.68 33.61 6.61
C GLU A 295 8.30 34.68 5.71
N PHE A 296 8.55 34.39 4.44
CA PHE A 296 9.04 35.34 3.46
C PHE A 296 8.09 36.53 3.25
N LEU A 297 6.78 36.30 3.25
CA LEU A 297 5.77 37.37 3.26
C LEU A 297 5.82 38.24 4.51
N HIS A 298 6.37 37.72 5.61
CA HIS A 298 6.59 38.43 6.87
C HIS A 298 8.00 39.07 6.95
N PHE A 299 8.97 38.58 6.18
CA PHE A 299 10.37 39.01 6.14
C PHE A 299 10.66 40.05 5.03
N PHE A 300 9.74 40.22 4.08
CA PHE A 300 9.81 41.22 3.00
C PHE A 300 9.85 42.68 3.49
N GLU A 301 9.74 42.93 4.80
CA GLU A 301 10.01 44.24 5.37
C GLU A 301 11.52 44.54 5.52
N TYR A 302 12.45 43.56 5.46
CA TYR A 302 13.84 43.83 5.88
C TYR A 302 15.06 43.14 5.19
N GLU A 303 14.96 42.17 4.25
CA GLU A 303 16.18 41.58 3.63
C GLU A 303 16.11 41.08 2.15
N ASN A 304 17.32 40.83 1.59
CA ASN A 304 17.72 40.78 0.17
C ASN A 304 17.16 39.59 -0.66
N PRO A 305 16.47 39.81 -1.79
CA PRO A 305 15.75 38.80 -2.59
C PRO A 305 16.64 37.72 -3.26
N GLU A 306 17.91 38.00 -3.56
CA GLU A 306 18.80 37.07 -4.28
C GLU A 306 19.07 35.75 -3.51
N LYS A 307 19.16 35.80 -2.18
CA LYS A 307 19.40 34.61 -1.33
C LYS A 307 18.25 33.61 -1.38
N PHE A 308 17.01 34.08 -1.54
CA PHE A 308 15.83 33.24 -1.62
C PHE A 308 15.81 32.42 -2.92
N PHE A 309 16.28 33.01 -4.02
CA PHE A 309 16.29 32.36 -5.34
C PHE A 309 17.42 31.37 -5.54
N ASP A 310 18.57 31.56 -4.90
CA ASP A 310 19.59 30.52 -4.80
C ASP A 310 19.06 29.29 -4.02
N ASN A 311 18.25 29.51 -2.98
CA ASN A 311 17.61 28.41 -2.25
C ASN A 311 16.50 27.71 -3.05
N ILE A 312 15.62 28.44 -3.76
CA ILE A 312 14.56 27.84 -4.60
C ILE A 312 15.14 27.10 -5.81
N SER A 313 16.16 27.64 -6.47
CA SER A 313 16.79 26.97 -7.61
C SER A 313 17.47 25.65 -7.20
N ARG A 314 18.01 25.56 -5.98
CA ARG A 314 18.54 24.32 -5.40
C ARG A 314 17.44 23.30 -5.06
N ILE A 315 16.27 23.76 -4.62
CA ILE A 315 15.10 22.91 -4.26
C ILE A 315 14.55 22.12 -5.46
N GLY A 316 14.68 22.65 -6.69
CA GLY A 316 14.11 22.04 -7.90
C GLY A 316 14.80 20.77 -8.43
N SER A 317 15.95 20.37 -7.88
CA SER A 317 16.89 19.49 -8.61
C SER A 317 16.91 18.00 -8.22
N SER A 318 16.43 17.58 -7.04
CA SER A 318 16.25 16.16 -6.66
C SER A 318 15.76 16.02 -5.20
N PRO A 319 14.93 15.01 -4.86
CA PRO A 319 14.55 14.70 -3.46
C PRO A 319 15.75 14.52 -2.50
N GLN A 320 16.90 14.05 -3.00
CA GLN A 320 18.09 13.76 -2.20
C GLN A 320 18.92 15.03 -1.88
N ILE A 321 18.96 15.97 -2.82
CA ILE A 321 19.58 17.29 -2.61
C ILE A 321 18.75 18.10 -1.61
N LEU A 322 17.43 17.89 -1.62
CA LEU A 322 16.50 18.50 -0.70
C LEU A 322 16.57 17.89 0.72
N GLU A 323 16.80 16.59 0.86
CA GLU A 323 17.09 15.95 2.15
C GLU A 323 18.36 16.59 2.77
N LYS A 324 19.40 16.80 1.96
CA LYS A 324 20.63 17.48 2.38
C LYS A 324 20.41 18.96 2.72
N PHE A 325 19.63 19.69 1.92
CA PHE A 325 19.28 21.10 2.17
C PHE A 325 18.40 21.28 3.40
N LEU A 326 17.44 20.38 3.64
CA LEU A 326 16.64 20.37 4.87
C LEU A 326 17.57 20.14 6.08
N LEU A 327 18.46 19.16 6.02
CA LEU A 327 19.44 18.92 7.10
C LEU A 327 20.37 20.15 7.33
N GLU A 328 20.78 20.84 6.28
CA GLU A 328 21.64 22.04 6.36
C GLU A 328 20.88 23.29 6.85
N SER A 329 19.65 23.53 6.39
CA SER A 329 18.80 24.64 6.83
C SER A 329 18.31 24.47 8.27
N PHE A 330 18.01 23.23 8.68
CA PHE A 330 17.71 22.89 10.07
C PHE A 330 18.95 22.98 10.98
N ALA A 331 20.15 22.68 10.48
CA ALA A 331 21.41 22.92 11.20
C ALA A 331 21.75 24.42 11.33
N TYR A 332 21.36 25.25 10.35
CA TYR A 332 21.54 26.71 10.41
C TYR A 332 20.61 27.37 11.44
N SER A 333 19.36 26.90 11.56
CA SER A 333 18.42 27.34 12.61
C SER A 333 18.91 27.01 14.02
N ARG A 334 19.62 25.86 14.20
CA ARG A 334 20.24 25.43 15.46
C ARG A 334 21.30 26.42 15.99
N ASN A 335 22.03 27.13 15.12
CA ASN A 335 23.08 28.06 15.54
C ASN A 335 22.59 29.48 15.86
N ASN A 336 21.39 29.86 15.40
CA ASN A 336 20.92 31.24 15.50
C ASN A 336 19.69 31.44 16.40
N ASN A 337 19.16 30.41 17.07
CA ASN A 337 17.93 30.51 17.89
C ASN A 337 16.76 31.22 17.16
N VAL A 338 16.71 31.13 15.83
CA VAL A 338 15.63 31.71 15.02
C VAL A 338 14.59 30.62 14.83
N LEU A 339 13.81 30.39 15.88
CA LEU A 339 12.46 29.85 15.78
C LEU A 339 11.54 30.80 16.53
N PRO A 340 10.45 31.28 15.91
CA PRO A 340 9.52 32.13 16.63
C PRO A 340 8.84 31.32 17.73
N HIS A 341 8.99 31.78 18.97
CA HIS A 341 8.14 31.36 20.08
C HIS A 341 6.68 31.68 19.72
N PRO A 342 5.70 30.79 19.98
CA PRO A 342 4.29 30.98 19.61
C PRO A 342 3.54 32.00 20.49
N GLU A 343 4.25 32.90 21.17
CA GLU A 343 3.66 33.88 22.09
C GLU A 343 3.95 35.29 21.61
N ASN A 344 3.11 35.79 20.71
CA ASN A 344 2.60 37.17 20.69
C ASN A 344 1.74 37.43 19.43
N ILE A 345 0.66 36.67 19.28
CA ILE A 345 -0.43 37.06 18.37
C ILE A 345 -1.50 37.76 19.22
N ARG A 346 -1.26 39.02 19.57
CA ARG A 346 -2.34 39.92 20.03
C ARG A 346 -2.96 40.57 18.78
N PHE A 347 -4.06 40.00 18.30
CA PHE A 347 -4.94 40.71 17.37
C PHE A 347 -5.62 41.87 18.09
N LYS A 348 -5.34 43.09 17.63
CA LYS A 348 -6.01 44.31 18.06
C LYS A 348 -7.46 44.26 17.59
N LYS A 349 -8.39 44.10 18.53
CA LYS A 349 -9.83 44.14 18.32
C LYS A 349 -10.22 45.60 18.03
N GLN A 350 -10.67 45.89 16.83
CA GLN A 350 -11.39 47.14 16.55
C GLN A 350 -12.72 46.83 15.87
N SER A 351 -13.75 47.29 16.56
CA SER A 351 -15.18 47.20 16.32
C SER A 351 -15.62 47.78 14.99
N LEU A 352 -16.51 47.07 14.29
CA LEU A 352 -17.56 47.69 13.48
C LEU A 352 -18.82 46.81 13.59
N LEU A 353 -19.91 47.46 13.99
CA LEU A 353 -21.22 46.92 14.29
C LEU A 353 -21.88 46.25 13.06
N GLU A 354 -22.63 45.17 13.32
CA GLU A 354 -23.70 44.68 12.44
C GLU A 354 -24.84 45.74 12.30
N PRO A 355 -25.76 45.57 11.33
CA PRO A 355 -26.96 44.80 11.66
C PRO A 355 -27.29 43.72 10.62
N LYS A 356 -27.36 42.48 11.11
CA LYS A 356 -28.25 41.44 10.59
C LYS A 356 -29.68 41.95 10.62
N ASN A 357 -30.35 41.94 9.47
CA ASN A 357 -31.79 41.74 9.32
C ASN A 357 -32.10 41.69 7.82
N GLN A 358 -32.17 40.48 7.23
CA GLN A 358 -32.97 40.20 6.01
C GLN A 358 -32.92 38.74 5.51
N LEU A 359 -32.19 37.83 6.15
CA LEU A 359 -32.07 36.44 5.64
C LEU A 359 -32.73 35.34 6.50
N GLU A 360 -33.57 35.71 7.48
CA GLU A 360 -34.27 34.74 8.36
C GLU A 360 -35.78 34.60 8.05
N ALA A 361 -36.30 35.31 7.05
CA ALA A 361 -37.72 35.25 6.67
C ALA A 361 -38.05 34.21 5.57
N GLU A 362 -37.06 33.63 4.88
CA GLU A 362 -37.31 32.67 3.78
C GLU A 362 -37.11 31.20 4.16
N LEU A 363 -36.56 30.90 5.35
CA LEU A 363 -36.27 29.52 5.78
C LEU A 363 -37.39 28.84 6.58
N ASN A 364 -38.50 29.54 6.87
CA ASN A 364 -39.59 29.02 7.71
C ASN A 364 -40.82 28.47 6.96
N ASN A 365 -40.85 28.47 5.62
CA ASN A 365 -42.04 28.06 4.85
C ASN A 365 -42.07 26.61 4.33
N THR A 366 -41.18 25.73 4.78
CA THR A 366 -41.18 24.31 4.34
C THR A 366 -41.27 23.30 5.48
N ARG A 367 -42.13 23.58 6.48
CA ARG A 367 -42.64 22.55 7.39
C ARG A 367 -44.13 22.77 7.66
N VAL A 368 -44.98 22.02 6.96
CA VAL A 368 -46.03 21.13 7.51
C VAL A 368 -46.78 20.48 6.34
N LYS A 369 -46.61 19.18 6.15
CA LYS A 369 -47.71 18.26 5.81
C LYS A 369 -47.33 16.84 6.18
N ASN A 370 -47.91 16.39 7.29
CA ASN A 370 -47.85 15.02 7.79
C ASN A 370 -48.63 14.09 6.84
N ILE A 371 -48.00 13.00 6.42
CA ILE A 371 -48.72 11.79 5.98
C ILE A 371 -48.17 10.61 6.79
N ARG A 372 -49.05 9.98 7.56
CA ARG A 372 -48.83 8.70 8.24
C ARG A 372 -48.49 7.64 7.18
N MET A 373 -47.26 7.12 7.21
CA MET A 373 -46.91 5.88 6.52
C MET A 373 -46.19 4.91 7.47
N SER A 374 -46.61 3.65 7.37
CA SER A 374 -46.18 2.50 8.16
C SER A 374 -44.66 2.38 8.33
N ARG A 375 -44.22 2.10 9.57
CA ARG A 375 -42.81 1.98 10.02
C ARG A 375 -41.94 1.04 9.17
N LYS A 376 -42.52 0.09 8.42
CA LYS A 376 -41.77 -0.83 7.53
C LYS A 376 -41.42 -0.21 6.17
N GLY A 377 -42.21 0.75 5.67
CA GLY A 377 -41.94 1.43 4.39
C GLY A 377 -40.86 2.51 4.48
N TYR A 378 -40.72 3.16 5.63
CA TYR A 378 -39.72 4.22 5.83
C TYR A 378 -38.29 3.68 5.77
N LEU A 379 -38.03 2.53 6.43
CA LEU A 379 -36.72 1.87 6.45
C LEU A 379 -36.32 1.37 5.05
N LEU A 380 -37.29 0.79 4.31
CA LEU A 380 -37.08 0.36 2.92
C LEU A 380 -36.80 1.55 2.00
N SER A 381 -37.51 2.68 2.17
CA SER A 381 -37.27 3.91 1.40
C SER A 381 -35.94 4.58 1.74
N LEU A 382 -35.46 4.45 2.97
CA LEU A 382 -34.18 4.99 3.42
C LEU A 382 -33.01 4.16 2.87
N LEU A 383 -33.17 2.83 2.85
CA LEU A 383 -32.25 1.89 2.21
C LEU A 383 -32.22 2.09 0.69
N LEU A 384 -33.37 2.24 0.02
CA LEU A 384 -33.43 2.54 -1.42
C LEU A 384 -32.82 3.90 -1.75
N LYS A 385 -33.08 4.95 -0.96
CA LYS A 385 -32.43 6.27 -1.15
C LYS A 385 -30.93 6.25 -0.88
N SER A 386 -30.47 5.40 0.04
CA SER A 386 -29.04 5.18 0.30
C SER A 386 -28.39 4.42 -0.85
N LEU A 387 -29.03 3.37 -1.36
CA LEU A 387 -28.58 2.58 -2.51
C LEU A 387 -28.53 3.42 -3.79
N THR A 388 -29.53 4.27 -4.05
CA THR A 388 -29.50 5.19 -5.21
C THR A 388 -28.41 6.25 -5.08
N LYS A 389 -28.11 6.72 -3.87
CA LYS A 389 -26.97 7.62 -3.63
C LYS A 389 -25.65 6.90 -3.84
N VAL A 390 -25.50 5.67 -3.35
CA VAL A 390 -24.31 4.85 -3.55
C VAL A 390 -24.12 4.55 -5.03
N PHE A 391 -25.18 4.21 -5.77
CA PHE A 391 -25.13 3.95 -7.20
C PHE A 391 -24.78 5.21 -8.01
N TYR A 392 -25.37 6.36 -7.67
CA TYR A 392 -24.99 7.66 -8.24
C TYR A 392 -23.53 8.02 -7.95
N ILE A 393 -23.05 7.74 -6.73
CA ILE A 393 -21.66 7.98 -6.33
C ILE A 393 -20.70 7.02 -7.04
N ILE A 394 -21.05 5.74 -7.21
CA ILE A 394 -20.27 4.75 -7.98
C ILE A 394 -20.18 5.20 -9.45
N ASN A 395 -21.30 5.62 -10.04
CA ASN A 395 -21.32 6.10 -11.42
C ASN A 395 -20.51 7.40 -11.59
N ASN A 396 -20.57 8.31 -10.62
CA ASN A 396 -19.78 9.54 -10.61
C ASN A 396 -18.28 9.26 -10.34
N LEU A 397 -17.95 8.24 -9.54
CA LEU A 397 -16.56 7.78 -9.34
C LEU A 397 -16.01 7.12 -10.60
N LEU A 398 -16.81 6.28 -11.29
CA LEU A 398 -16.44 5.68 -12.57
C LEU A 398 -16.20 6.76 -13.65
N ASN A 399 -17.04 7.79 -13.69
CA ASN A 399 -16.84 8.93 -14.59
C ASN A 399 -15.60 9.77 -14.21
N GLN A 400 -15.34 9.99 -12.92
CA GLN A 400 -14.11 10.67 -12.47
C GLN A 400 -12.81 9.89 -12.73
N ILE A 401 -12.88 8.56 -12.87
CA ILE A 401 -11.75 7.71 -13.27
C ILE A 401 -11.45 7.89 -14.79
N GLN A 402 -12.44 8.26 -15.60
CA GLN A 402 -12.24 8.59 -17.02
C GLN A 402 -11.61 9.97 -17.25
N ASP A 403 -11.87 10.95 -16.38
CA ASP A 403 -11.48 12.36 -16.60
C ASP A 403 -9.99 12.68 -16.39
N ILE A 404 -9.17 11.74 -15.91
CA ILE A 404 -7.79 12.03 -15.44
C ILE A 404 -6.70 11.35 -16.30
N ASN A 405 -7.07 10.71 -17.41
CA ASN A 405 -6.11 10.36 -18.45
C ASN A 405 -5.80 11.60 -19.32
N LEU A 406 -4.67 12.26 -19.04
CA LEU A 406 -4.06 13.25 -19.95
C LEU A 406 -3.82 12.68 -21.37
N THR A 407 -3.89 11.37 -21.54
CA THR A 407 -3.76 10.64 -22.81
C THR A 407 -5.01 10.60 -23.68
N PHE A 408 -6.18 11.09 -23.22
CA PHE A 408 -7.42 11.04 -24.02
C PHE A 408 -8.08 12.40 -24.32
N VAL A 409 -7.38 13.52 -24.15
CA VAL A 409 -7.79 14.80 -24.75
C VAL A 409 -7.39 14.82 -26.24
N LYS A 410 -7.98 13.90 -27.00
CA LYS A 410 -7.85 13.81 -28.46
C LYS A 410 -9.13 14.34 -29.09
N LYS A 411 -9.39 15.64 -28.92
CA LYS A 411 -10.38 16.37 -29.73
C LYS A 411 -9.97 17.85 -29.79
N ASP A 412 -9.54 18.24 -30.99
CA ASP A 412 -9.57 19.60 -31.54
C ASP A 412 -8.74 20.69 -30.86
N TYR A 413 -7.48 20.40 -30.49
CA TYR A 413 -6.52 21.44 -30.11
C TYR A 413 -5.36 21.58 -31.12
N CYS A 414 -4.91 22.83 -31.30
CA CYS A 414 -3.87 23.28 -32.24
C CYS A 414 -2.54 22.52 -32.09
N ALA A 415 -1.73 22.45 -33.15
CA ALA A 415 -0.46 21.70 -33.19
C ALA A 415 0.54 22.10 -32.08
N ASP A 416 0.54 23.36 -31.65
CA ASP A 416 1.40 23.83 -30.55
C ASP A 416 0.99 23.29 -29.17
N TYR A 417 -0.31 23.09 -28.92
CA TYR A 417 -0.77 22.48 -27.68
C TYR A 417 -0.25 21.06 -27.53
N GLN A 418 -0.31 20.28 -28.62
CA GLN A 418 0.23 18.91 -28.65
C GLN A 418 1.74 18.89 -28.43
N ARG A 419 2.47 19.89 -28.94
CA ARG A 419 3.93 20.00 -28.76
C ARG A 419 4.31 20.31 -27.32
N THR A 420 3.60 21.22 -26.65
CA THR A 420 3.84 21.55 -25.23
C THR A 420 3.48 20.39 -24.32
N LEU A 421 2.34 19.71 -24.56
CA LEU A 421 1.94 18.53 -23.81
C LEU A 421 2.98 17.40 -23.93
N LYS A 422 3.52 17.19 -25.14
CA LYS A 422 4.58 16.20 -25.38
C LYS A 422 5.85 16.53 -24.60
N LYS A 423 6.27 17.81 -24.54
CA LYS A 423 7.43 18.23 -23.74
C LYS A 423 7.22 18.00 -22.25
N ILE A 424 6.04 18.33 -21.72
CA ILE A 424 5.70 18.10 -20.30
C ILE A 424 5.72 16.61 -19.99
N GLU A 425 5.17 15.77 -20.88
CA GLU A 425 5.22 14.32 -20.74
C GLU A 425 6.67 13.81 -20.74
N GLU A 426 7.51 14.23 -21.69
CA GLU A 426 8.94 13.85 -21.72
C GLU A 426 9.68 14.20 -20.41
N LEU A 427 9.39 15.38 -19.83
CA LEU A 427 9.91 15.77 -18.52
C LEU A 427 9.37 14.90 -17.37
N PHE A 428 8.08 14.56 -17.39
CA PHE A 428 7.49 13.62 -16.43
C PHE A 428 8.17 12.26 -16.50
N TRP A 429 8.41 11.72 -17.69
CA TRP A 429 9.10 10.42 -17.85
C TRP A 429 10.51 10.45 -17.28
N PHE A 430 11.23 11.56 -17.45
CA PHE A 430 12.55 11.76 -16.87
C PHE A 430 12.49 11.78 -15.33
N ASP A 431 11.60 12.58 -14.74
CA ASP A 431 11.42 12.68 -13.28
C ASP A 431 10.92 11.36 -12.67
N TYR A 432 9.98 10.70 -13.34
CA TYR A 432 9.45 9.40 -12.93
C TYR A 432 10.54 8.33 -12.93
N PHE A 433 11.43 8.32 -13.94
CA PHE A 433 12.58 7.42 -13.98
C PHE A 433 13.50 7.64 -12.78
N GLN A 434 13.92 8.88 -12.55
CA GLN A 434 14.87 9.23 -11.49
C GLN A 434 14.31 8.89 -10.10
N SER A 435 13.05 9.25 -9.84
CA SER A 435 12.37 8.91 -8.58
C SER A 435 12.15 7.41 -8.39
N SER A 436 12.06 6.64 -9.48
CA SER A 436 11.81 5.19 -9.43
C SER A 436 13.07 4.34 -9.31
N LEU A 437 14.28 4.87 -9.55
CA LEU A 437 15.52 4.08 -9.57
C LEU A 437 15.78 3.31 -8.28
N ILE A 438 15.64 3.96 -7.11
CA ILE A 438 15.83 3.29 -5.81
C ILE A 438 14.78 2.18 -5.64
N SER A 439 13.53 2.47 -6.00
CA SER A 439 12.44 1.49 -5.91
C SER A 439 12.70 0.28 -6.83
N ILE A 440 13.19 0.50 -8.04
CA ILE A 440 13.54 -0.57 -9.00
C ILE A 440 14.70 -1.43 -8.48
N ARG A 441 15.72 -0.81 -7.87
CA ARG A 441 16.84 -1.53 -7.25
C ARG A 441 16.37 -2.41 -6.10
N LEU A 442 15.58 -1.85 -5.19
CA LEU A 442 14.97 -2.61 -4.09
C LEU A 442 14.04 -3.72 -4.61
N ALA A 443 13.23 -3.44 -5.62
CA ALA A 443 12.38 -4.43 -6.28
C ALA A 443 13.20 -5.60 -6.83
N SER A 444 14.34 -5.31 -7.47
CA SER A 444 15.23 -6.33 -8.03
C SER A 444 15.86 -7.18 -6.93
N THR A 445 16.26 -6.57 -5.80
CA THR A 445 16.72 -7.30 -4.61
C THR A 445 15.61 -8.19 -4.04
N TYR A 446 14.38 -7.70 -3.95
CA TYR A 446 13.23 -8.50 -3.49
C TYR A 446 12.93 -9.67 -4.43
N ALA A 447 12.97 -9.43 -5.74
CA ALA A 447 12.76 -10.46 -6.75
C ALA A 447 13.81 -11.56 -6.61
N PHE A 448 15.10 -11.20 -6.51
CA PHE A 448 16.18 -12.16 -6.27
C PHE A 448 15.98 -12.96 -4.97
N THR A 449 15.80 -12.26 -3.85
CA THR A 449 15.73 -12.88 -2.52
C THR A 449 14.51 -13.78 -2.39
N PHE A 450 13.31 -13.28 -2.68
CA PHE A 450 12.10 -14.07 -2.44
C PHE A 450 11.89 -15.14 -3.50
N TYR A 451 12.11 -14.85 -4.78
CA TYR A 451 12.00 -15.88 -5.82
C TYR A 451 13.03 -16.99 -5.61
N GLY A 452 14.23 -16.66 -5.12
CA GLY A 452 15.24 -17.65 -4.72
C GLY A 452 14.87 -18.43 -3.45
N LEU A 453 14.36 -17.76 -2.41
CA LEU A 453 14.01 -18.37 -1.12
C LEU A 453 12.92 -19.44 -1.27
N PHE A 454 11.98 -19.29 -2.20
CA PHE A 454 11.01 -20.33 -2.51
C PHE A 454 11.63 -21.64 -3.04
N ALA A 455 12.89 -21.66 -3.49
CA ALA A 455 13.57 -22.92 -3.82
C ALA A 455 13.68 -23.88 -2.62
N ILE A 456 13.71 -23.33 -1.39
CA ILE A 456 13.70 -24.11 -0.15
C ILE A 456 12.34 -24.80 0.02
N ALA A 457 11.24 -24.09 -0.25
CA ALA A 457 9.90 -24.66 -0.19
C ALA A 457 9.71 -25.75 -1.24
N ASP A 458 10.20 -25.54 -2.48
CA ASP A 458 10.09 -26.51 -3.57
C ASP A 458 10.75 -27.86 -3.24
N ILE A 459 11.82 -27.89 -2.43
CA ILE A 459 12.47 -29.16 -2.02
C ILE A 459 11.49 -30.08 -1.29
N PHE A 460 10.59 -29.51 -0.50
CA PHE A 460 9.61 -30.24 0.29
C PHE A 460 8.27 -30.39 -0.46
N CYS A 461 7.87 -29.38 -1.22
CA CYS A 461 6.55 -29.32 -1.85
C CYS A 461 6.51 -29.87 -3.30
N LEU A 462 7.65 -29.92 -4.00
CA LEU A 462 7.84 -30.50 -5.35
C LEU A 462 8.99 -31.53 -5.35
N PRO A 463 8.89 -32.62 -4.58
CA PRO A 463 9.99 -33.57 -4.45
C PRO A 463 10.46 -34.17 -5.79
N GLU A 464 9.58 -34.29 -6.78
CA GLU A 464 9.89 -34.83 -8.11
C GLU A 464 10.19 -33.70 -9.12
N THR A 465 9.38 -32.65 -9.11
CA THR A 465 9.47 -31.53 -10.08
C THR A 465 10.57 -30.51 -9.70
N LYS A 466 11.21 -30.61 -8.53
CA LYS A 466 12.34 -29.74 -8.14
C LYS A 466 13.48 -29.71 -9.15
N ILE A 467 13.69 -30.79 -9.92
CA ILE A 467 14.71 -30.86 -10.97
C ILE A 467 14.43 -29.84 -12.07
N ILE A 468 13.16 -29.50 -12.31
CA ILE A 468 12.73 -28.47 -13.26
C ILE A 468 12.62 -27.12 -12.56
N SER A 469 12.06 -27.07 -11.35
CA SER A 469 11.78 -25.81 -10.66
C SER A 469 13.05 -25.05 -10.26
N ILE A 470 14.02 -25.72 -9.65
CA ILE A 470 15.25 -25.06 -9.14
C ILE A 470 16.03 -24.38 -10.28
N PRO A 471 16.29 -25.02 -11.44
CA PRO A 471 16.94 -24.34 -12.57
C PRO A 471 16.19 -23.10 -13.05
N ILE A 472 14.85 -23.13 -13.13
CA ILE A 472 14.05 -21.96 -13.53
C ILE A 472 14.28 -20.81 -12.53
N ARG A 473 14.34 -21.09 -11.23
CA ARG A 473 14.67 -20.09 -10.20
C ARG A 473 16.06 -19.52 -10.36
N LEU A 474 17.07 -20.37 -10.57
CA LEU A 474 18.45 -19.93 -10.74
C LEU A 474 18.61 -19.02 -11.96
N VAL A 475 17.99 -19.37 -13.09
CA VAL A 475 17.99 -18.54 -14.30
C VAL A 475 17.29 -17.20 -14.05
N PHE A 476 16.13 -17.21 -13.40
CA PHE A 476 15.43 -15.97 -13.05
C PHE A 476 16.26 -15.09 -12.11
N CYS A 477 16.84 -15.66 -11.06
CA CYS A 477 17.70 -14.95 -10.11
C CYS A 477 18.90 -14.31 -10.82
N LEU A 478 19.56 -15.04 -11.73
CA LEU A 478 20.66 -14.49 -12.54
C LEU A 478 20.21 -13.27 -13.35
N ILE A 479 19.05 -13.35 -14.00
CA ILE A 479 18.49 -12.24 -14.78
C ILE A 479 18.19 -11.04 -13.89
N THR A 480 17.60 -11.26 -12.70
CA THR A 480 17.35 -10.15 -11.76
C THR A 480 18.62 -9.49 -11.25
N ILE A 481 19.71 -10.25 -11.06
CA ILE A 481 21.04 -9.69 -10.73
C ILE A 481 21.56 -8.86 -11.89
N ILE A 482 21.46 -9.35 -13.13
CA ILE A 482 21.87 -8.59 -14.32
C ILE A 482 21.09 -7.28 -14.38
N VAL A 483 19.77 -7.31 -14.17
CA VAL A 483 18.94 -6.09 -14.16
C VAL A 483 19.35 -5.13 -13.04
N PHE A 484 19.59 -5.64 -11.83
CA PHE A 484 20.12 -4.84 -10.73
C PHE A 484 21.44 -4.16 -11.10
N CYS A 485 22.41 -4.90 -11.66
CA CYS A 485 23.68 -4.34 -12.12
C CYS A 485 23.49 -3.31 -13.25
N THR A 486 22.59 -3.57 -14.21
CA THR A 486 22.32 -2.63 -15.31
C THR A 486 21.67 -1.33 -14.84
N SER A 487 20.95 -1.35 -13.70
CA SER A 487 20.31 -0.17 -13.12
C SER A 487 21.29 0.91 -12.64
N PHE A 488 22.59 0.60 -12.54
CA PHE A 488 23.65 1.57 -12.23
C PHE A 488 24.16 2.30 -13.49
N PHE A 489 23.87 1.78 -14.69
CA PHE A 489 24.19 2.44 -15.96
C PHE A 489 23.00 3.28 -16.44
N GLU A 490 22.77 4.40 -15.77
CA GLU A 490 21.54 5.21 -15.89
C GLU A 490 21.18 5.59 -17.33
N LYS A 491 22.14 5.94 -18.18
CA LYS A 491 21.89 6.36 -19.56
C LYS A 491 21.25 5.26 -20.42
N VAL A 492 21.73 4.02 -20.29
CA VAL A 492 21.19 2.87 -21.05
C VAL A 492 19.86 2.45 -20.42
N PHE A 493 19.83 2.40 -19.10
CA PHE A 493 18.66 1.95 -18.35
C PHE A 493 17.46 2.89 -18.52
N GLN A 494 17.67 4.20 -18.61
CA GLN A 494 16.61 5.19 -18.83
C GLN A 494 15.81 4.94 -20.10
N LYS A 495 16.48 4.54 -21.19
CA LYS A 495 15.82 4.32 -22.49
C LYS A 495 14.97 3.05 -22.51
N PHE A 496 15.37 2.03 -21.76
CA PHE A 496 14.80 0.68 -21.85
C PHE A 496 14.13 0.20 -20.55
N ASN A 497 14.00 1.04 -19.53
CA ASN A 497 13.54 0.65 -18.19
C ASN A 497 12.22 -0.17 -18.20
N GLN A 498 11.17 0.36 -18.82
CA GLN A 498 9.84 -0.27 -18.86
C GLN A 498 9.92 -1.60 -19.60
N THR A 499 10.62 -1.66 -20.74
CA THR A 499 10.78 -2.90 -21.51
C THR A 499 11.53 -3.96 -20.72
N ILE A 500 12.63 -3.60 -20.05
CA ILE A 500 13.40 -4.53 -19.22
C ILE A 500 12.54 -5.07 -18.07
N ILE A 501 11.80 -4.19 -17.39
CA ILE A 501 10.95 -4.58 -16.26
C ILE A 501 9.77 -5.45 -16.73
N ILE A 502 9.17 -5.16 -17.89
CA ILE A 502 8.13 -6.00 -18.52
C ILE A 502 8.68 -7.41 -18.77
N ILE A 503 9.89 -7.52 -19.35
CA ILE A 503 10.51 -8.81 -19.63
C ILE A 503 10.75 -9.58 -18.33
N VAL A 504 11.34 -8.95 -17.31
CA VAL A 504 11.55 -9.58 -15.99
C VAL A 504 10.23 -10.06 -15.38
N ALA A 505 9.20 -9.22 -15.38
CA ALA A 505 7.90 -9.57 -14.82
C ALA A 505 7.25 -10.75 -15.55
N LEU A 506 7.29 -10.76 -16.89
CA LEU A 506 6.80 -11.87 -17.70
C LEU A 506 7.62 -13.14 -17.46
N MET A 507 8.94 -13.05 -17.38
CA MET A 507 9.79 -14.22 -17.09
C MET A 507 9.48 -14.83 -15.72
N GLY A 508 9.26 -14.01 -14.69
CA GLY A 508 8.86 -14.50 -13.37
C GLY A 508 7.49 -15.18 -13.39
N GLY A 509 6.49 -14.54 -14.02
CA GLY A 509 5.14 -15.10 -14.11
C GLY A 509 5.05 -16.36 -14.97
N LEU A 510 5.68 -16.35 -16.15
CA LEU A 510 5.74 -17.51 -17.05
C LEU A 510 6.61 -18.64 -16.48
N GLY A 511 7.67 -18.31 -15.72
CA GLY A 511 8.49 -19.30 -15.02
C GLY A 511 7.67 -20.11 -14.03
N ILE A 512 6.91 -19.45 -13.15
CA ILE A 512 5.99 -20.12 -12.22
C ILE A 512 4.89 -20.87 -12.99
N THR A 513 4.34 -20.27 -14.05
CA THR A 513 3.33 -20.93 -14.88
C THR A 513 3.84 -22.23 -15.51
N PHE A 514 5.11 -22.28 -15.92
CA PHE A 514 5.76 -23.48 -16.43
C PHE A 514 5.98 -24.51 -15.31
N MET A 515 6.41 -24.10 -14.12
CA MET A 515 6.51 -25.01 -12.96
C MET A 515 5.16 -25.65 -12.63
N ILE A 516 4.06 -24.87 -12.66
CA ILE A 516 2.70 -25.37 -12.48
C ILE A 516 2.37 -26.43 -13.55
N ALA A 517 2.67 -26.16 -14.82
CA ALA A 517 2.37 -27.06 -15.93
C ALA A 517 3.03 -28.45 -15.79
N PHE A 518 4.25 -28.51 -15.24
CA PHE A 518 5.01 -29.74 -15.05
C PHE A 518 4.85 -30.39 -13.67
N SER A 519 4.22 -29.70 -12.72
CA SER A 519 3.92 -30.27 -11.40
C SER A 519 3.01 -31.49 -11.52
N LYS A 520 3.25 -32.50 -10.70
CA LYS A 520 2.48 -33.75 -10.72
C LYS A 520 1.26 -33.66 -9.79
N PRO A 521 0.13 -34.33 -10.09
CA PRO A 521 -1.05 -34.33 -9.22
C PRO A 521 -0.79 -34.85 -7.80
N THR A 522 0.26 -35.64 -7.60
CA THR A 522 0.71 -36.14 -6.28
C THR A 522 1.45 -35.09 -5.45
N GLU A 523 1.92 -34.02 -6.08
CA GLU A 523 2.67 -32.95 -5.43
C GLU A 523 1.72 -31.85 -4.93
N LEU A 524 2.07 -31.25 -3.79
CA LEU A 524 1.22 -30.25 -3.14
C LEU A 524 0.99 -29.03 -4.04
N GLU A 525 2.05 -28.58 -4.71
CA GLU A 525 2.08 -27.36 -5.50
C GLU A 525 1.25 -27.42 -6.77
N TYR A 526 0.85 -28.62 -7.24
CA TYR A 526 -0.14 -28.74 -8.31
C TYR A 526 -1.44 -27.96 -8.01
N THR A 527 -1.83 -27.90 -6.73
CA THR A 527 -3.06 -27.22 -6.29
C THR A 527 -2.82 -25.83 -5.68
N THR A 528 -1.65 -25.56 -5.11
CA THR A 528 -1.41 -24.34 -4.31
C THR A 528 -0.56 -23.28 -4.99
N TYR A 529 0.18 -23.63 -6.04
CA TYR A 529 1.24 -22.75 -6.56
C TYR A 529 0.75 -21.54 -7.37
N TYR A 530 -0.55 -21.46 -7.64
CA TYR A 530 -1.19 -20.24 -8.13
C TYR A 530 -0.97 -19.06 -7.16
N ALA A 531 -0.74 -19.31 -5.86
CA ALA A 531 -0.37 -18.27 -4.90
C ALA A 531 0.98 -17.61 -5.22
N GLY A 532 1.89 -18.34 -5.87
CA GLY A 532 3.13 -17.79 -6.41
C GLY A 532 2.86 -16.78 -7.52
N LEU A 533 1.87 -17.04 -8.38
CA LEU A 533 1.44 -16.06 -9.39
C LEU A 533 0.81 -14.82 -8.74
N ILE A 534 0.04 -14.97 -7.65
CA ILE A 534 -0.46 -13.82 -6.87
C ILE A 534 0.72 -12.99 -6.32
N HIS A 535 1.81 -13.62 -5.88
CA HIS A 535 3.01 -12.90 -5.45
C HIS A 535 3.69 -12.14 -6.60
N ILE A 536 3.71 -12.70 -7.81
CA ILE A 536 4.19 -12.00 -9.00
C ILE A 536 3.29 -10.81 -9.33
N MET A 537 1.96 -10.94 -9.21
CA MET A 537 1.05 -9.81 -9.35
C MET A 537 1.36 -8.74 -8.30
N PHE A 538 1.61 -9.15 -7.05
CA PHE A 538 2.01 -8.22 -6.00
C PHE A 538 3.28 -7.46 -6.37
N TYR A 539 4.31 -8.17 -6.85
CA TYR A 539 5.54 -7.55 -7.33
C TYR A 539 5.30 -6.55 -8.47
N ILE A 540 4.51 -6.93 -9.49
CA ILE A 540 4.21 -6.10 -10.66
C ILE A 540 3.54 -4.79 -10.26
N PHE A 541 2.48 -4.85 -9.46
CA PHE A 541 1.67 -3.68 -9.15
C PHE A 541 2.22 -2.83 -7.99
N LEU A 542 3.07 -3.39 -7.14
CA LEU A 542 3.63 -2.70 -5.96
C LEU A 542 5.06 -2.19 -6.19
N PHE A 543 5.95 -3.06 -6.67
CA PHE A 543 7.40 -2.83 -6.63
C PHE A 543 8.01 -2.53 -7.99
N ALA A 544 7.50 -3.13 -9.06
CA ALA A 544 8.12 -3.07 -10.38
C ALA A 544 8.14 -1.65 -10.98
N ARG A 545 7.33 -0.70 -10.46
CA ARG A 545 7.21 0.68 -10.97
C ARG A 545 6.86 0.75 -12.47
N LEU A 546 6.17 -0.28 -12.98
CA LEU A 546 5.57 -0.26 -14.30
C LEU A 546 4.45 0.77 -14.34
N LEU A 547 4.32 1.45 -15.49
CA LEU A 547 3.14 2.27 -15.74
C LEU A 547 1.90 1.41 -15.88
N PHE A 548 0.74 1.99 -15.60
CA PHE A 548 -0.55 1.32 -15.49
C PHE A 548 -0.84 0.38 -16.66
N LEU A 549 -0.76 0.87 -17.90
CA LEU A 549 -1.06 0.06 -19.08
C LEU A 549 -0.10 -1.13 -19.21
N ASN A 550 1.19 -0.91 -18.97
CA ASN A 550 2.19 -1.99 -19.05
C ASN A 550 1.96 -3.04 -17.96
N ALA A 551 1.68 -2.61 -16.72
CA ALA A 551 1.40 -3.50 -15.60
C ALA A 551 0.14 -4.37 -15.86
N VAL A 552 -0.94 -3.74 -16.35
CA VAL A 552 -2.20 -4.41 -16.71
C VAL A 552 -1.97 -5.43 -17.81
N LEU A 553 -1.28 -5.05 -18.89
CA LEU A 553 -0.98 -5.94 -20.01
C LEU A 553 -0.17 -7.16 -19.55
N VAL A 554 0.88 -6.96 -18.76
CA VAL A 554 1.69 -8.07 -18.20
C VAL A 554 0.84 -8.96 -17.29
N GLY A 555 0.01 -8.38 -16.43
CA GLY A 555 -0.90 -9.12 -15.56
C GLY A 555 -1.86 -10.01 -16.36
N PHE A 556 -2.50 -9.47 -17.40
CA PHE A 556 -3.36 -10.27 -18.27
C PHE A 556 -2.60 -11.37 -19.02
N LEU A 557 -1.40 -11.08 -19.53
CA LEU A 557 -0.57 -12.10 -20.21
C LEU A 557 -0.22 -13.28 -19.30
N ILE A 558 0.07 -13.03 -18.02
CA ILE A 558 0.31 -14.10 -17.05
C ILE A 558 -0.97 -14.90 -16.77
N ILE A 559 -2.13 -14.24 -16.65
CA ILE A 559 -3.42 -14.92 -16.47
C ILE A 559 -3.75 -15.80 -17.68
N PHE A 560 -3.55 -15.30 -18.91
CA PHE A 560 -3.74 -16.07 -20.13
C PHE A 560 -2.76 -17.25 -20.21
N GLY A 561 -1.49 -17.02 -19.86
CA GLY A 561 -0.48 -18.07 -19.80
C GLY A 561 -0.88 -19.19 -18.83
N TYR A 562 -1.32 -18.83 -17.62
CA TYR A 562 -1.86 -19.78 -16.64
C TYR A 562 -3.05 -20.56 -17.21
N GLY A 563 -4.01 -19.88 -17.83
CA GLY A 563 -5.20 -20.51 -18.41
C GLY A 563 -4.85 -21.55 -19.48
N ILE A 564 -3.91 -21.24 -20.38
CA ILE A 564 -3.44 -22.17 -21.41
C ILE A 564 -2.80 -23.40 -20.75
N MET A 565 -1.89 -23.21 -19.80
CA MET A 565 -1.21 -24.34 -19.15
C MET A 565 -2.15 -25.20 -18.32
N ALA A 566 -3.07 -24.59 -17.58
CA ALA A 566 -4.05 -25.28 -16.76
C ALA A 566 -5.01 -26.15 -17.61
N ILE A 567 -5.42 -25.67 -18.78
CA ILE A 567 -6.34 -26.40 -19.66
C ILE A 567 -5.62 -27.51 -20.42
N TYR A 568 -4.47 -27.21 -21.07
CA TYR A 568 -3.84 -28.15 -22.01
C TYR A 568 -2.85 -29.11 -21.35
N PHE A 569 -2.13 -28.68 -20.31
CA PHE A 569 -1.12 -29.52 -19.65
C PHE A 569 -1.69 -30.22 -18.41
N GLN A 570 -2.42 -29.48 -17.57
CA GLN A 570 -2.99 -30.05 -16.34
C GLN A 570 -4.37 -30.70 -16.53
N ASN A 571 -5.02 -30.49 -17.69
CA ASN A 571 -6.36 -31.00 -17.99
C ASN A 571 -7.41 -30.67 -16.92
N LEU A 572 -7.37 -29.44 -16.38
CA LEU A 572 -8.23 -29.08 -15.24
C LEU A 572 -9.74 -29.01 -15.57
N LEU A 573 -10.13 -29.06 -16.85
CA LEU A 573 -11.54 -29.11 -17.26
C LEU A 573 -12.12 -30.53 -17.34
N SER A 574 -11.34 -31.55 -17.01
CA SER A 574 -11.72 -32.97 -17.16
C SER A 574 -12.74 -33.46 -16.13
N SER A 575 -12.73 -32.91 -14.92
CA SER A 575 -13.62 -33.31 -13.81
C SER A 575 -14.21 -32.10 -13.11
N PHE A 576 -15.29 -32.30 -12.35
CA PHE A 576 -15.93 -31.24 -11.58
C PHE A 576 -14.97 -30.62 -10.55
N GLU A 577 -14.24 -31.44 -9.80
CA GLU A 577 -13.27 -30.99 -8.79
C GLU A 577 -12.13 -30.19 -9.39
N ASN A 578 -11.56 -30.67 -10.50
CA ASN A 578 -10.51 -29.94 -11.21
C ASN A 578 -11.03 -28.62 -11.81
N THR A 579 -12.28 -28.61 -12.27
CA THR A 579 -12.92 -27.40 -12.78
C THR A 579 -13.14 -26.40 -11.64
N ALA A 580 -13.52 -26.86 -10.45
CA ALA A 580 -13.63 -26.01 -9.26
C ALA A 580 -12.27 -25.39 -8.87
N LEU A 581 -11.18 -26.17 -8.93
CA LEU A 581 -9.81 -25.68 -8.73
C LEU A 581 -9.44 -24.62 -9.76
N PHE A 582 -9.69 -24.88 -11.04
CA PHE A 582 -9.44 -23.91 -12.11
C PHE A 582 -10.22 -22.61 -11.89
N MET A 583 -11.50 -22.70 -11.58
CA MET A 583 -12.36 -21.54 -11.32
C MET A 583 -11.88 -20.75 -10.10
N SER A 584 -11.46 -21.43 -9.03
CA SER A 584 -10.87 -20.77 -7.85
C SER A 584 -9.59 -20.01 -8.21
N ASN A 585 -8.66 -20.67 -8.90
CA ASN A 585 -7.35 -20.10 -9.19
C ASN A 585 -7.47 -18.92 -10.18
N ILE A 586 -8.24 -19.07 -11.26
CA ILE A 586 -8.43 -17.99 -12.24
C ILE A 586 -9.12 -16.78 -11.58
N LEU A 587 -10.09 -17.02 -10.69
CA LEU A 587 -10.76 -15.95 -9.97
C LEU A 587 -9.79 -15.19 -9.08
N PHE A 588 -8.96 -15.89 -8.30
CA PHE A 588 -7.98 -15.23 -7.43
C PHE A 588 -6.95 -14.42 -8.22
N LEU A 589 -6.51 -14.93 -9.38
CA LEU A 589 -5.61 -14.19 -10.26
C LEU A 589 -6.28 -12.95 -10.87
N ILE A 590 -7.53 -13.08 -11.35
CA ILE A 590 -8.30 -11.94 -11.86
C ILE A 590 -8.47 -10.88 -10.78
N VAL A 591 -8.87 -11.27 -9.57
CA VAL A 591 -9.03 -10.34 -8.43
C VAL A 591 -7.70 -9.66 -8.11
N SER A 592 -6.59 -10.40 -8.05
CA SER A 592 -5.27 -9.82 -7.80
C SER A 592 -4.90 -8.78 -8.86
N CYS A 593 -5.22 -9.05 -10.14
CA CYS A 593 -4.96 -8.15 -11.25
C CYS A 593 -5.85 -6.91 -11.18
N VAL A 594 -7.15 -7.05 -10.88
CA VAL A 594 -8.07 -5.91 -10.74
C VAL A 594 -7.66 -5.00 -9.57
N VAL A 595 -7.41 -5.57 -8.39
CA VAL A 595 -6.98 -4.81 -7.21
C VAL A 595 -5.64 -4.11 -7.47
N GLY A 596 -4.68 -4.84 -8.04
CA GLY A 596 -3.38 -4.30 -8.44
C GLY A 596 -3.50 -3.19 -9.48
N SER A 597 -4.38 -3.34 -10.47
CA SER A 597 -4.63 -2.35 -11.51
C SER A 597 -5.20 -1.05 -10.94
N ILE A 598 -6.17 -1.13 -10.02
CA ILE A 598 -6.72 0.06 -9.35
C ILE A 598 -5.62 0.77 -8.56
N ALA A 599 -4.82 0.02 -7.79
CA ALA A 599 -3.73 0.61 -7.02
C ALA A 599 -2.66 1.27 -7.92
N CYS A 600 -2.26 0.60 -9.00
CA CYS A 600 -1.28 1.11 -9.95
C CYS A 600 -1.76 2.37 -10.67
N TYR A 601 -3.04 2.41 -11.07
CA TYR A 601 -3.67 3.62 -11.61
C TYR A 601 -3.60 4.78 -10.62
N LEU A 602 -3.96 4.54 -9.36
CA LEU A 602 -3.91 5.58 -8.31
C LEU A 602 -2.47 6.05 -8.04
N PHE A 603 -1.50 5.15 -8.03
CA PHE A 603 -0.08 5.49 -7.85
C PHE A 603 0.47 6.32 -9.01
N GLU A 604 0.15 5.95 -10.26
CA GLU A 604 0.55 6.72 -11.43
C GLU A 604 -0.11 8.11 -11.41
N GLN A 605 -1.42 8.17 -11.14
CA GLN A 605 -2.15 9.43 -11.01
C GLN A 605 -1.53 10.35 -9.95
N ASN A 606 -1.24 9.82 -8.77
CA ASN A 606 -0.60 10.59 -7.70
C ASN A 606 0.80 11.08 -8.10
N SER A 607 1.58 10.24 -8.81
CA SER A 607 2.91 10.62 -9.29
C SER A 607 2.83 11.74 -10.33
N ARG A 608 1.86 11.69 -11.25
CA ARG A 608 1.62 12.74 -12.26
C ARG A 608 1.16 14.05 -11.61
N LEU A 609 0.24 13.98 -10.65
CA LEU A 609 -0.22 15.16 -9.91
C LEU A 609 0.91 15.82 -9.10
N ASP A 610 1.76 15.02 -8.46
CA ASP A 610 2.91 15.52 -7.70
C ASP A 610 3.94 16.20 -8.62
N PHE A 611 4.25 15.59 -9.77
CA PHE A 611 5.09 16.20 -10.79
C PHE A 611 4.51 17.54 -11.29
N LEU A 612 3.24 17.56 -11.69
CA LEU A 612 2.60 18.78 -12.18
C LEU A 612 2.58 19.89 -11.13
N THR A 613 2.30 19.54 -9.87
CA THR A 613 2.31 20.51 -8.76
C THR A 613 3.70 21.14 -8.59
N ARG A 614 4.75 20.32 -8.58
CA ARG A 614 6.14 20.81 -8.48
C ARG A 614 6.54 21.66 -9.69
N TYR A 615 6.17 21.21 -10.89
CA TYR A 615 6.43 21.92 -12.15
C TYR A 615 5.76 23.30 -12.15
N THR A 616 4.48 23.39 -11.77
CA THR A 616 3.74 24.66 -11.70
C THR A 616 4.33 25.62 -10.66
N ILE A 617 4.71 25.12 -9.49
CA ILE A 617 5.38 25.95 -8.46
C ILE A 617 6.69 26.52 -9.02
N ALA A 618 7.51 25.71 -9.67
CA ALA A 618 8.78 26.15 -10.24
C ALA A 618 8.56 27.21 -11.34
N TYR A 619 7.62 26.97 -12.25
CA TYR A 619 7.28 27.90 -13.33
C TYR A 619 6.74 29.24 -12.79
N LYS A 620 5.78 29.21 -11.86
CA LYS A 620 5.23 30.43 -11.25
C LYS A 620 6.26 31.20 -10.43
N SER A 621 7.18 30.51 -9.77
CA SER A 621 8.30 31.17 -9.08
C SER A 621 9.20 31.93 -10.07
N GLN A 622 9.41 31.38 -11.27
CA GLN A 622 10.17 32.04 -12.33
C GLN A 622 9.43 33.23 -12.96
N GLU A 623 8.10 33.15 -13.09
CA GLU A 623 7.28 34.27 -13.56
C GLU A 623 7.25 35.41 -12.55
N LEU A 624 7.11 35.09 -11.25
CA LEU A 624 7.19 36.05 -10.16
C LEU A 624 8.55 36.76 -10.10
N LEU A 625 9.63 36.03 -10.40
CA LEU A 625 10.98 36.58 -10.55
C LEU A 625 11.04 37.63 -11.66
N ALA A 626 10.62 37.26 -12.87
CA ALA A 626 10.65 38.15 -14.02
C ALA A 626 9.77 39.39 -13.79
N TYR A 627 8.62 39.22 -13.14
CA TYR A 627 7.75 40.33 -12.76
C TYR A 627 8.41 41.22 -11.70
N TYR A 628 9.01 40.65 -10.65
CA TYR A 628 9.72 41.39 -9.62
C TYR A 628 10.87 42.22 -10.21
N GLU A 629 11.73 41.61 -11.03
CA GLU A 629 12.84 42.27 -11.71
C GLU A 629 12.39 43.45 -12.59
N HIS A 630 11.17 43.40 -13.14
CA HIS A 630 10.63 44.46 -13.99
C HIS A 630 9.77 45.51 -13.29
N THR A 631 9.09 45.19 -12.19
CA THR A 631 8.05 46.07 -11.63
C THR A 631 8.22 46.46 -10.16
N ASN A 632 9.16 45.86 -9.41
CA ASN A 632 9.32 46.11 -7.96
C ASN A 632 7.97 46.19 -7.20
N PRO A 633 7.10 45.18 -7.30
CA PRO A 633 5.75 45.23 -6.76
C PRO A 633 5.73 45.25 -5.22
N THR A 634 4.63 45.75 -4.63
CA THR A 634 4.48 45.79 -3.17
C THR A 634 4.25 44.39 -2.58
N PRO A 635 4.71 44.09 -1.35
CA PRO A 635 4.58 42.77 -0.71
C PRO A 635 3.14 42.23 -0.65
N LYS A 636 2.15 43.12 -0.57
CA LYS A 636 0.72 42.78 -0.56
C LYS A 636 0.20 42.28 -1.92
N GLN A 637 0.73 42.83 -3.02
CA GLN A 637 0.39 42.37 -4.38
C GLN A 637 1.02 41.00 -4.68
N LEU A 638 2.25 40.77 -4.22
CA LEU A 638 2.87 39.44 -4.21
C LEU A 638 2.01 38.45 -3.40
N LEU A 639 1.66 38.78 -2.16
CA LEU A 639 0.84 37.95 -1.28
C LEU A 639 -0.49 37.51 -1.92
N ASP A 640 -1.19 38.42 -2.59
CA ASP A 640 -2.47 38.13 -3.23
C ASP A 640 -2.32 37.25 -4.48
N MET A 641 -1.27 37.44 -5.29
CA MET A 641 -0.95 36.55 -6.41
C MET A 641 -0.62 35.12 -5.94
N ILE A 642 0.19 35.00 -4.89
CA ILE A 642 0.61 33.70 -4.34
C ILE A 642 -0.54 32.98 -3.65
N ASN A 643 -1.38 33.68 -2.89
CA ASN A 643 -2.57 33.07 -2.30
C ASN A 643 -3.59 32.63 -3.37
N GLY A 644 -3.60 33.30 -4.53
CA GLY A 644 -4.33 32.86 -5.72
C GLY A 644 -3.84 31.52 -6.29
N ILE A 645 -2.54 31.23 -6.19
CA ILE A 645 -1.90 29.96 -6.60
C ILE A 645 -2.13 28.86 -5.55
N ARG A 646 -2.19 29.22 -4.27
CA ARG A 646 -2.27 28.30 -3.11
C ARG A 646 -3.55 27.47 -3.02
N HIS A 647 -4.68 27.90 -3.60
CA HIS A 647 -6.01 27.41 -3.21
C HIS A 647 -6.83 26.63 -4.24
N SER A 648 -6.33 26.30 -5.43
CA SER A 648 -7.20 25.66 -6.44
C SER A 648 -6.48 24.74 -7.43
N PRO A 649 -6.59 23.42 -7.23
CA PRO A 649 -6.29 22.41 -8.26
C PRO A 649 -7.10 22.63 -9.55
N SER A 650 -8.27 23.26 -9.48
CA SER A 650 -9.11 23.62 -10.63
C SER A 650 -8.55 24.78 -11.47
N LYS A 651 -7.78 25.72 -10.88
CA LYS A 651 -7.04 26.74 -11.64
C LYS A 651 -5.83 26.17 -12.37
N LEU A 652 -5.43 24.92 -12.11
CA LEU A 652 -4.37 24.25 -12.87
C LEU A 652 -4.80 24.00 -14.32
N GLN A 653 -6.09 23.70 -14.55
CA GLN A 653 -6.68 23.58 -15.89
C GLN A 653 -6.85 24.94 -16.57
N GLU A 654 -7.34 25.96 -15.86
CA GLU A 654 -7.38 27.35 -16.37
C GLU A 654 -5.97 27.88 -16.68
N PHE A 655 -4.98 27.54 -15.87
CA PHE A 655 -3.60 27.97 -16.06
C PHE A 655 -2.94 27.29 -17.26
N ILE A 656 -3.17 25.99 -17.51
CA ILE A 656 -2.72 25.35 -18.76
C ILE A 656 -3.34 26.09 -19.96
N MET A 657 -4.61 26.50 -19.88
CA MET A 657 -5.28 27.28 -20.91
C MET A 657 -4.69 28.69 -21.06
N GLU A 658 -4.42 29.41 -19.97
CA GLU A 658 -3.79 30.75 -19.98
C GLU A 658 -2.34 30.75 -20.47
N LEU A 659 -1.54 29.73 -20.13
CA LEU A 659 -0.15 29.59 -20.59
C LEU A 659 -0.07 29.45 -22.12
N LEU A 660 -1.09 28.81 -22.70
CA LEU A 660 -1.23 28.64 -24.15
C LEU A 660 -1.69 29.92 -24.84
N ASP A 661 -2.60 30.67 -24.22
CA ASP A 661 -3.02 31.99 -24.72
C ASP A 661 -1.88 33.02 -24.63
N PHE A 662 -1.05 32.95 -23.60
CA PHE A 662 0.11 33.84 -23.43
C PHE A 662 1.22 33.54 -24.46
N GLN A 663 1.54 32.26 -24.73
CA GLN A 663 2.47 31.91 -25.82
C GLN A 663 1.96 32.37 -27.20
N ARG A 664 0.65 32.27 -27.44
CA ARG A 664 0.00 32.76 -28.67
C ARG A 664 0.10 34.28 -28.86
N SER A 665 0.16 35.04 -27.77
CA SER A 665 0.34 36.50 -27.82
C SER A 665 1.78 36.92 -28.15
N LYS A 666 2.75 36.07 -27.79
CA LYS A 666 4.19 36.31 -28.02
C LYS A 666 4.64 35.94 -29.43
N ASP A 667 3.97 34.99 -30.08
CA ASP A 667 4.26 34.59 -31.47
C ASP A 667 3.48 35.42 -32.51
N ASN A 668 2.51 36.23 -32.06
CA ASN A 668 1.75 37.19 -32.89
C ASN A 668 2.25 38.65 -32.76
N GLN A 669 3.33 38.88 -32.01
CA GLN A 669 4.11 40.12 -31.97
C GLN A 669 5.47 39.85 -32.61
#